data_AF-A0A0D6LVR3-F1
#
_entry.id   AF-A0A0D6LVR3-F1
#
_cell.length_a   1.000
_cell.length_b   1.000
_cell.length_c   1.000
_cell.angle_alpha   90.00
_cell.angle_beta   90.00
_cell.angle_gamma   90.00
#
_symmetry.space_group_name_H-M   'P 1'
#
loop_
_entity.id
_entity.type
_entity.pdbx_description
1 polymer ?
#
loop_
_entity_poly.entity_id
_entity_poly.type
_entity_poly.pdbx_seq_one_letter_code
_entity_poly.pdbx_strand_id
1 'polypeptide(L)'
;MHLYNLTLQGQTAINQAVHGNFSGTPKAQEICVGRGSTLQLLFCDPTTGKIKVLCSHEVFGIIRSLMPFRLTGGTKDYISVGSDSGRIVILEYSSEKNAFVRVHQETFGKTGCRRIVPGHYLAVDPKGRAIMIGAVERQKLVYIMNRDAEARLTISSPLEAHKQYTLCYGMVGIDVGFENPTFACLEFDYENDLDDPDRSLMIICAATHKTKLMYFFLLQTEQGDLFKVTLETDEDLVTEMKVKYFDTVPAANAMCILKTGFLFVASEFGDHHLYQIANLGDDPEEPEFSSKMHLDEGETFFYGIRELKSLVPIDRIESLCPLTDAYIGDLAREDAPQIYALVGRGARSTLRVLRNGLEVSEMAVSELPGNPNAVWTVKKNIDDKHDAYIVVSFVNATLVLAIGETVEEANDSGFMATTPTLGCGIIGDDALLQIYPEGIRHIRSDRRVNEWKTPGKRQIVKCAMNRRQVAVALAGGELVYFELDPTGQLNEFTERTSWPHEVLCMSLSEIPEGELRSRFLTVGIADSTVRVISLDPQDTLSPLSMQALPSQPESLLLLETTSEDGKGSSTIHLNIGLQNGCLLRTTVDNVTGDMMDTRTRYLGTRPVRVFRVRSQNKDAVLCTSSRSWLLYHYQNRFHLTPLSYVTLESASSFSSEQCLEGIVAIAENTLRIMAVEKLGASFNHITYPLKFTPRRMIVHPLATSLMMIETDHAAYTTITLDKKRNDMADDIVRLATDMEEVELAKEIADVLRNNRPDETVYGAAKAAPGKWASVVRLLNVKSGEVLSLFELPQDEAAKCIALVQFASHQDTLMALVGCTISQKLNQVAKSTRGCIYTFLLTAAGDRFELIHRTETPYPVNAIHDFRGSALVGMSNHLRLYEFGKKKLLAKCENKCGLYELYAILVEVMTFMYTFRTTIAEPEQHRPYDVVRLQLQTVQQRESQPTEDEAARDDRDRLRRFDLQGKAFLVGTAGLFGLSSLHQLAQWVIAEFGSKG
;
A
#
# COMPACT_ATOMS: atom_id res chain seq x y z
N MET A 1 -18.51 18.87 16.59
CA MET A 1 -17.93 17.62 16.06
C MET A 1 -16.47 17.90 15.76
N HIS A 2 -15.55 17.20 16.42
CA HIS A 2 -14.12 17.27 16.10
C HIS A 2 -13.78 16.06 15.23
N LEU A 3 -13.11 16.28 14.11
CA LEU A 3 -12.62 15.23 13.22
C LEU A 3 -11.10 15.25 13.25
N TYR A 4 -10.48 14.07 13.17
CA TYR A 4 -9.03 13.90 13.08
C TYR A 4 -8.72 13.17 11.77
N ASN A 5 -7.94 13.80 10.89
CA ASN A 5 -7.54 13.21 9.62
C ASN A 5 -6.24 12.39 9.82
N LEU A 6 -6.28 11.12 9.39
CA LEU A 6 -5.12 10.23 9.40
C LEU A 6 -5.04 9.48 8.06
N THR A 7 -3.87 9.48 7.46
CA THR A 7 -3.59 8.74 6.22
C THR A 7 -3.06 7.35 6.54
N LEU A 8 -3.82 6.30 6.19
CA LEU A 8 -3.39 4.90 6.37
C LEU A 8 -2.46 4.43 5.24
N GLN A 9 -2.78 4.79 3.99
CA GLN A 9 -1.97 4.52 2.81
C GLN A 9 -1.70 5.85 2.11
N GLY A 10 -0.42 6.18 1.93
CA GLY A 10 -0.01 7.39 1.22
C GLY A 10 -0.39 7.37 -0.26
N GLN A 11 -0.31 8.53 -0.93
CA GLN A 11 -0.54 8.60 -2.38
C GLN A 11 0.46 7.72 -3.12
N THR A 12 -0.03 6.88 -4.03
CA THR A 12 0.81 5.96 -4.82
C THR A 12 1.02 6.42 -6.26
N ALA A 13 0.34 7.49 -6.71
CA ALA A 13 0.61 8.06 -8.02
C ALA A 13 1.98 8.74 -8.04
N ILE A 14 2.74 8.60 -9.12
CA ILE A 14 3.98 9.35 -9.36
C ILE A 14 3.68 10.38 -10.44
N ASN A 15 3.71 11.66 -10.07
CA ASN A 15 3.49 12.76 -11.00
C ASN A 15 4.76 13.03 -11.80
N GLN A 16 5.92 12.98 -11.12
CA GLN A 16 7.23 13.23 -11.71
C GLN A 16 8.28 12.37 -11.04
N ALA A 17 9.26 11.94 -11.83
CA ALA A 17 10.42 11.19 -11.36
C ALA A 17 11.68 11.78 -12.00
N VAL A 18 12.71 11.99 -11.19
CA VAL A 18 14.02 12.45 -11.65
C VAL A 18 15.12 11.62 -11.02
N HIS A 19 16.17 11.32 -11.76
CA HIS A 19 17.29 10.53 -11.26
C HIS A 19 18.56 11.38 -11.11
N GLY A 20 19.39 11.04 -10.13
CA GLY A 20 20.59 11.79 -9.79
C GLY A 20 21.43 11.08 -8.72
N ASN A 21 22.60 11.62 -8.42
CA ASN A 21 23.39 11.25 -7.25
C ASN A 21 23.03 12.17 -6.07
N PHE A 22 21.94 11.83 -5.38
CA PHE A 22 21.41 12.61 -4.27
C PHE A 22 22.10 12.24 -2.94
N SER A 23 22.60 11.00 -2.78
CA SER A 23 23.33 10.59 -1.58
C SER A 23 24.76 11.14 -1.52
N GLY A 24 25.33 11.52 -2.68
CA GLY A 24 26.74 11.91 -2.80
C GLY A 24 27.70 10.72 -2.86
N THR A 25 27.18 9.50 -2.88
CA THR A 25 27.98 8.28 -2.99
C THR A 25 28.51 8.14 -4.42
N PRO A 26 29.82 7.87 -4.63
CA PRO A 26 30.34 7.68 -5.97
C PRO A 26 29.63 6.52 -6.68
N LYS A 27 29.19 6.75 -7.93
CA LYS A 27 28.54 5.77 -8.82
C LYS A 27 27.12 5.31 -8.43
N ALA A 28 26.61 5.64 -7.24
CA ALA A 28 25.21 5.41 -6.92
C ALA A 28 24.31 6.41 -7.68
N GLN A 29 23.13 5.94 -8.09
CA GLN A 29 22.06 6.80 -8.60
C GLN A 29 20.78 6.45 -7.88
N GLU A 30 20.11 7.47 -7.35
CA GLU A 30 18.81 7.37 -6.72
C GLU A 30 17.76 8.07 -7.60
N ILE A 31 16.49 7.77 -7.35
CA ILE A 31 15.35 8.35 -8.05
C ILE A 31 14.53 9.15 -7.04
N CYS A 32 14.41 10.46 -7.26
CA CYS A 32 13.52 11.32 -6.50
C CYS A 32 12.16 11.37 -7.19
N VAL A 33 11.10 11.01 -6.49
CA VAL A 33 9.73 10.96 -7.02
C VAL A 33 8.81 11.91 -6.26
N GLY A 34 8.03 12.69 -7.01
CA GLY A 34 6.97 13.55 -6.49
C GLY A 34 5.62 12.86 -6.62
N ARG A 35 5.01 12.51 -5.48
CA ARG A 35 3.69 11.86 -5.37
C ARG A 35 2.65 12.86 -4.88
N GLY A 36 2.32 13.84 -5.72
CA GLY A 36 1.40 14.93 -5.38
C GLY A 36 1.86 15.75 -4.16
N SER A 37 1.51 15.31 -2.95
CA SER A 37 1.88 15.93 -1.67
C SER A 37 3.03 15.28 -0.91
N THR A 38 3.63 14.23 -1.45
CA THR A 38 4.75 13.53 -0.81
C THR A 38 5.96 13.51 -1.74
N LEU A 39 7.14 13.81 -1.18
CA LEU A 39 8.42 13.65 -1.86
C LEU A 39 9.11 12.40 -1.33
N GLN A 40 9.55 11.51 -2.23
CA GLN A 40 10.22 10.27 -1.84
C GLN A 40 11.53 10.08 -2.59
N LEU A 41 12.51 9.47 -1.93
CA LEU A 41 13.77 9.05 -2.51
C LEU A 41 13.81 7.52 -2.60
N LEU A 42 13.94 7.01 -3.81
CA LEU A 42 14.01 5.58 -4.12
C LEU A 42 15.44 5.22 -4.48
N PHE A 43 15.90 4.04 -4.05
CA PHE A 43 17.16 3.46 -4.44
C PHE A 43 16.90 2.13 -5.16
N CYS A 44 17.40 2.03 -6.38
CA CYS A 44 17.37 0.80 -7.16
C CYS A 44 18.66 0.03 -6.87
N ASP A 45 18.55 -1.04 -6.11
CA ASP A 45 19.69 -1.87 -5.74
C ASP A 45 20.15 -2.68 -6.96
N PRO A 46 21.36 -2.47 -7.49
CA PRO A 46 21.81 -3.12 -8.72
C PRO A 46 22.10 -4.61 -8.55
N THR A 47 22.29 -5.08 -7.31
CA THR A 47 22.63 -6.47 -7.02
C THR A 47 21.37 -7.31 -6.84
N THR A 48 20.40 -6.78 -6.10
CA THR A 48 19.12 -7.47 -5.86
C THR A 48 18.05 -7.14 -6.90
N GLY A 49 18.21 -6.06 -7.66
CA GLY A 49 17.22 -5.57 -8.62
C GLY A 49 15.99 -4.95 -7.96
N LYS A 50 15.96 -4.81 -6.62
CA LYS A 50 14.79 -4.33 -5.87
C LYS A 50 14.81 -2.83 -5.63
N ILE A 51 13.63 -2.23 -5.61
CA ILE A 51 13.46 -0.82 -5.27
C ILE A 51 13.24 -0.66 -3.77
N LYS A 52 14.10 0.12 -3.12
CA LYS A 52 14.01 0.45 -1.69
C LYS A 52 13.65 1.93 -1.52
N VAL A 53 12.69 2.23 -0.65
CA VAL A 53 12.38 3.61 -0.26
C VAL A 53 13.38 4.03 0.83
N LEU A 54 14.25 4.99 0.53
CA LEU A 54 15.23 5.50 1.50
C LEU A 54 14.58 6.52 2.45
N CYS A 55 13.89 7.49 1.87
CA CYS A 55 13.27 8.60 2.60
C CYS A 55 11.90 8.92 1.99
N SER A 56 10.94 9.27 2.85
CA SER A 56 9.62 9.74 2.45
C SER A 56 9.23 10.93 3.33
N HIS A 57 8.88 12.05 2.71
CA HIS A 57 8.55 13.29 3.40
C HIS A 57 7.27 13.90 2.83
N GLU A 58 6.32 14.20 3.71
CA GLU A 58 5.09 14.89 3.33
C GLU A 58 5.35 16.40 3.26
N VAL A 59 5.12 16.99 2.08
CA VAL A 59 5.42 18.41 1.83
C VAL A 59 4.24 19.34 2.12
N PHE A 60 3.05 18.79 2.39
CA PHE A 60 1.80 19.52 2.66
C PHE A 60 1.45 20.58 1.59
N GLY A 61 1.74 20.27 0.32
CA GLY A 61 1.45 21.10 -0.85
C GLY A 61 1.39 20.24 -2.11
N ILE A 62 1.25 20.85 -3.28
CA ILE A 62 1.21 20.12 -4.56
C ILE A 62 2.54 20.33 -5.29
N ILE A 63 3.31 19.26 -5.44
CA ILE A 63 4.52 19.23 -6.26
C ILE A 63 4.09 19.26 -7.74
N ARG A 64 4.52 20.30 -8.45
CA ARG A 64 4.14 20.54 -9.85
C ARG A 64 5.29 20.37 -10.82
N SER A 65 6.51 20.67 -10.37
CA SER A 65 7.73 20.52 -11.15
C SER A 65 8.91 20.13 -10.25
N LEU A 66 9.77 19.25 -10.75
CA LEU A 66 10.89 18.65 -10.04
C LEU A 66 12.04 18.50 -11.02
N MET A 67 13.20 19.11 -10.72
CA MET A 67 14.40 19.00 -11.56
C MET A 67 15.66 18.86 -10.69
N PRO A 68 16.55 17.89 -10.97
CA PRO A 68 17.83 17.79 -10.32
C PRO A 68 18.83 18.72 -10.98
N PHE A 69 19.81 19.19 -10.22
CA PHE A 69 20.94 19.92 -10.79
C PHE A 69 22.22 19.74 -9.99
N ARG A 70 23.33 19.84 -10.72
CA ARG A 70 24.68 19.75 -10.16
C ARG A 70 25.42 21.04 -10.42
N LEU A 71 25.91 21.66 -9.36
CA LEU A 71 26.83 22.78 -9.49
C LEU A 71 28.17 22.31 -10.09
N THR A 72 28.84 23.16 -10.88
CA THR A 72 30.13 22.86 -11.51
C THR A 72 31.16 22.32 -10.51
N GLY A 73 31.79 21.18 -10.81
CA GLY A 73 32.77 20.53 -9.92
C GLY A 73 32.17 19.89 -8.67
N GLY A 74 30.85 19.75 -8.59
CA GLY A 74 30.16 19.07 -7.49
C GLY A 74 30.12 17.56 -7.66
N THR A 75 29.96 16.84 -6.56
CA THR A 75 29.77 15.38 -6.55
C THR A 75 28.31 14.98 -6.33
N LYS A 76 27.53 15.86 -5.72
CA LYS A 76 26.15 15.65 -5.27
C LYS A 76 25.17 16.53 -6.04
N ASP A 77 23.98 15.97 -6.30
CA ASP A 77 22.88 16.64 -6.97
C ASP A 77 21.92 17.27 -5.95
N TYR A 78 21.52 18.51 -6.21
CA TYR A 78 20.45 19.19 -5.50
C TYR A 78 19.12 18.96 -6.22
N ILE A 79 18.02 19.12 -5.50
CA ILE A 79 16.66 18.96 -6.02
C ILE A 79 15.97 20.32 -6.00
N SER A 80 15.62 20.83 -7.18
CA SER A 80 14.78 22.03 -7.31
C SER A 80 13.30 21.63 -7.41
N VAL A 81 12.45 22.28 -6.61
CA VAL A 81 11.03 21.97 -6.50
C VAL A 81 10.20 23.22 -6.79
N GLY A 82 9.33 23.12 -7.79
CA GLY A 82 8.23 24.06 -8.03
C GLY A 82 6.92 23.48 -7.49
N SER A 83 6.28 24.21 -6.58
CA SER A 83 5.02 23.82 -5.95
C SER A 83 3.92 24.87 -6.12
N ASP A 84 2.76 24.63 -5.54
CA ASP A 84 1.66 25.58 -5.42
C ASP A 84 1.93 26.69 -4.38
N SER A 85 3.05 26.68 -3.68
CA SER A 85 3.34 27.66 -2.62
C SER A 85 3.66 29.08 -3.12
N GLY A 86 3.94 29.27 -4.41
CA GLY A 86 4.48 30.54 -4.95
C GLY A 86 5.93 30.79 -4.52
N ARG A 87 6.65 29.74 -4.13
CA ARG A 87 8.06 29.73 -3.75
C ARG A 87 8.83 28.68 -4.56
N ILE A 88 10.11 28.95 -4.80
CA ILE A 88 11.05 27.97 -5.35
C ILE A 88 11.86 27.43 -4.17
N VAL A 89 11.95 26.12 -4.06
CA VAL A 89 12.66 25.44 -2.96
C VAL A 89 13.78 24.60 -3.54
N ILE A 90 14.96 24.70 -2.94
CA ILE A 90 16.10 23.84 -3.26
C ILE A 90 16.39 22.95 -2.06
N LEU A 91 16.39 21.64 -2.30
CA LEU A 91 16.56 20.60 -1.30
C LEU A 91 17.88 19.86 -1.54
N GLU A 92 18.46 19.39 -0.45
CA GLU A 92 19.59 18.46 -0.42
C GLU A 92 19.21 17.26 0.45
N TYR A 93 19.47 16.04 -0.03
CA TYR A 93 19.25 14.84 0.77
C TYR A 93 20.43 14.58 1.72
N SER A 94 20.19 14.43 3.02
CA SER A 94 21.22 14.06 4.00
C SER A 94 21.06 12.60 4.40
N SER A 95 22.08 11.77 4.12
CA SER A 95 22.12 10.35 4.52
C SER A 95 22.22 10.17 6.03
N GLU A 96 22.95 11.03 6.74
CA GLU A 96 23.11 10.99 8.20
C GLU A 96 21.78 11.19 8.94
N LYS A 97 20.95 12.12 8.46
CA LYS A 97 19.63 12.42 9.05
C LYS A 97 18.48 11.63 8.42
N ASN A 98 18.77 10.90 7.34
CA ASN A 98 17.79 10.29 6.45
C ASN A 98 16.61 11.23 6.09
N ALA A 99 16.91 12.48 5.73
CA ALA A 99 15.91 13.53 5.52
C ALA A 99 16.31 14.53 4.43
N PHE A 100 15.31 15.15 3.81
CA PHE A 100 15.51 16.29 2.91
C PHE A 100 15.77 17.55 3.73
N VAL A 101 16.94 18.14 3.55
CA VAL A 101 17.34 19.42 4.13
C VAL A 101 17.02 20.53 3.13
N ARG A 102 16.25 21.52 3.58
CA ARG A 102 15.96 22.71 2.79
C ARG A 102 17.16 23.64 2.80
N VAL A 103 17.83 23.76 1.66
CA VAL A 103 19.02 24.62 1.48
C VAL A 103 18.60 26.06 1.22
N HIS A 104 17.67 26.26 0.27
CA HIS A 104 17.16 27.59 -0.09
C HIS A 104 15.65 27.59 -0.29
N GLN A 105 15.04 28.74 -0.05
CA GLN A 105 13.63 28.99 -0.29
C GLN A 105 13.40 30.46 -0.64
N GLU A 106 13.07 30.73 -1.89
CA GLU A 106 12.80 32.09 -2.39
C GLU A 106 11.33 32.27 -2.72
N THR A 107 10.76 33.42 -2.36
CA THR A 107 9.34 33.73 -2.58
C THR A 107 9.19 34.66 -3.77
N PHE A 108 8.37 34.29 -4.74
CA PHE A 108 8.15 35.07 -5.96
C PHE A 108 6.68 35.33 -6.28
N GLY A 109 5.74 34.64 -5.63
CA GLY A 109 4.33 34.71 -5.99
C GLY A 109 3.36 34.35 -4.87
N LYS A 110 2.07 34.31 -5.23
CA LYS A 110 0.99 33.91 -4.32
C LYS A 110 0.79 32.40 -4.35
N THR A 111 0.26 31.85 -3.26
CA THR A 111 -0.10 30.43 -3.15
C THR A 111 -1.28 30.05 -4.05
N GLY A 112 -1.31 28.77 -4.45
CA GLY A 112 -2.30 28.11 -5.30
C GLY A 112 -1.80 27.80 -6.72
N CYS A 113 -2.42 26.80 -7.35
CA CYS A 113 -2.22 26.45 -8.77
C CYS A 113 -2.83 27.51 -9.70
N ARG A 114 -2.17 28.67 -9.81
CA ARG A 114 -2.64 29.80 -10.61
C ARG A 114 -2.08 29.72 -12.04
N ARG A 115 -2.85 30.28 -12.98
CA ARG A 115 -2.50 30.36 -14.42
C ARG A 115 -1.21 31.15 -14.68
N ILE A 116 -1.06 32.29 -14.01
CA ILE A 116 0.05 33.23 -14.23
C ILE A 116 1.19 33.15 -13.22
N VAL A 117 1.05 32.39 -12.12
CA VAL A 117 2.12 32.30 -11.10
C VAL A 117 3.05 31.14 -11.45
N PRO A 118 4.39 31.35 -11.49
CA PRO A 118 5.34 30.30 -11.83
C PRO A 118 5.30 29.11 -10.87
N GLY A 119 5.66 27.93 -11.39
CA GLY A 119 5.70 26.68 -10.61
C GLY A 119 5.26 25.46 -11.41
N HIS A 120 4.63 25.65 -12.57
CA HIS A 120 4.23 24.54 -13.43
C HIS A 120 5.40 23.96 -14.22
N TYR A 121 6.23 24.83 -14.80
CA TYR A 121 7.40 24.46 -15.57
C TYR A 121 8.67 24.82 -14.82
N LEU A 122 9.66 23.94 -14.91
CA LEU A 122 10.98 24.12 -14.30
C LEU A 122 12.03 23.58 -15.25
N ALA A 123 13.05 24.38 -15.54
CA ALA A 123 14.15 24.01 -16.40
C ALA A 123 15.46 24.46 -15.75
N VAL A 124 16.51 23.65 -15.90
CA VAL A 124 17.81 23.89 -15.30
C VAL A 124 18.86 23.89 -16.41
N ASP A 125 19.81 24.82 -16.35
CA ASP A 125 21.05 24.75 -17.11
C ASP A 125 21.80 23.44 -16.78
N PRO A 126 22.22 22.63 -17.77
CA PRO A 126 22.90 21.36 -17.51
C PRO A 126 24.22 21.46 -16.74
N LYS A 127 24.85 22.64 -16.67
CA LYS A 127 26.02 22.89 -15.81
C LYS A 127 25.65 23.43 -14.41
N GLY A 128 24.36 23.54 -14.12
CA GLY A 128 23.81 23.97 -12.85
C GLY A 128 24.02 25.46 -12.53
N ARG A 129 24.22 26.31 -13.54
CA ARG A 129 24.52 27.75 -13.35
C ARG A 129 23.26 28.62 -13.22
N ALA A 130 22.14 28.18 -13.77
CA ALA A 130 20.88 28.92 -13.74
C ALA A 130 19.68 27.96 -13.71
N ILE A 131 18.59 28.40 -13.07
CA ILE A 131 17.30 27.71 -13.04
C ILE A 131 16.22 28.66 -13.49
N MET A 132 15.40 28.23 -14.45
CA MET A 132 14.23 28.97 -14.93
C MET A 132 12.95 28.31 -14.42
N ILE A 133 12.06 29.09 -13.83
CA ILE A 133 10.73 28.66 -13.37
C ILE A 133 9.65 29.43 -14.12
N GLY A 134 8.68 28.70 -14.66
CA GLY A 134 7.66 29.22 -15.57
C GLY A 134 6.23 28.95 -15.09
N ALA A 135 5.34 29.91 -15.39
CA ALA A 135 3.90 29.73 -15.32
C ALA A 135 3.37 29.17 -16.65
N VAL A 136 2.08 28.79 -16.68
CA VAL A 136 1.40 28.39 -17.93
C VAL A 136 1.28 29.57 -18.88
N GLU A 137 1.07 30.77 -18.32
CA GLU A 137 0.99 31.99 -19.11
C GLU A 137 1.85 33.08 -18.48
N ARG A 138 2.42 33.91 -19.34
CA ARG A 138 3.02 35.21 -19.02
C ARG A 138 4.32 35.19 -18.23
N GLN A 139 4.29 34.72 -16.98
CA GLN A 139 5.43 34.91 -16.06
C GLN A 139 6.45 33.79 -16.17
N LYS A 140 7.71 34.16 -16.40
CA LYS A 140 8.89 33.31 -16.24
C LYS A 140 9.96 34.06 -15.46
N LEU A 141 10.66 33.35 -14.58
CA LEU A 141 11.71 33.89 -13.70
C LEU A 141 12.96 33.03 -13.80
N VAL A 142 14.13 33.65 -13.80
CA VAL A 142 15.44 32.97 -13.85
C VAL A 142 16.24 33.29 -12.60
N TYR A 143 16.78 32.26 -11.95
CA TYR A 143 17.66 32.37 -10.79
C TYR A 143 19.06 31.89 -11.16
N ILE A 144 20.08 32.67 -10.80
CA ILE A 144 21.48 32.30 -11.01
C ILE A 144 21.97 31.55 -9.76
N MET A 145 22.67 30.43 -9.98
CA MET A 145 23.19 29.56 -8.95
C MET A 145 24.70 29.71 -8.86
N ASN A 146 25.21 30.02 -7.68
CA ASN A 146 26.65 30.19 -7.41
C ASN A 146 27.08 29.41 -6.17
N ARG A 147 28.39 29.32 -5.95
CA ARG A 147 28.98 28.79 -4.72
C ARG A 147 29.71 29.90 -3.96
N ASP A 148 29.57 29.91 -2.64
CA ASP A 148 30.41 30.74 -1.78
C ASP A 148 31.81 30.12 -1.57
N ALA A 149 32.67 30.80 -0.81
CA ALA A 149 34.01 30.31 -0.48
C ALA A 149 34.01 29.02 0.35
N GLU A 150 32.90 28.71 1.03
CA GLU A 150 32.67 27.49 1.81
C GLU A 150 32.00 26.38 0.97
N ALA A 151 31.93 26.55 -0.36
CA ALA A 151 31.30 25.65 -1.31
C ALA A 151 29.78 25.44 -1.12
N ARG A 152 29.11 26.30 -0.35
CA ARG A 152 27.66 26.28 -0.18
C ARG A 152 26.97 26.92 -1.39
N LEU A 153 25.82 26.36 -1.75
CA LEU A 153 24.96 26.92 -2.78
C LEU A 153 24.46 28.32 -2.37
N THR A 154 24.46 29.26 -3.29
CA THR A 154 23.86 30.60 -3.17
C THR A 154 22.97 30.87 -4.39
N ILE A 155 21.87 31.58 -4.16
CA ILE A 155 20.88 31.92 -5.19
C ILE A 155 20.80 33.45 -5.38
N SER A 156 20.71 33.91 -6.63
CA SER A 156 20.54 35.35 -6.93
C SER A 156 19.10 35.81 -6.77
N SER A 157 18.88 37.13 -6.81
CA SER A 157 17.54 37.68 -7.08
C SER A 157 17.03 37.22 -8.44
N PRO A 158 15.70 37.05 -8.61
CA PRO A 158 15.11 36.57 -9.85
C PRO A 158 15.24 37.60 -10.97
N LEU A 159 15.58 37.13 -12.17
CA LEU A 159 15.52 37.89 -13.41
C LEU A 159 14.18 37.60 -14.10
N GLU A 160 13.48 38.64 -14.53
CA GLU A 160 12.16 38.52 -15.14
C GLU A 160 12.24 38.33 -16.65
N ALA A 161 11.55 37.31 -17.17
CA ALA A 161 11.40 37.01 -18.60
C ALA A 161 9.92 36.92 -18.98
N HIS A 162 9.17 38.00 -18.72
CA HIS A 162 7.72 38.04 -18.89
C HIS A 162 7.31 38.37 -20.34
N LYS A 163 6.30 37.67 -20.86
CA LYS A 163 5.73 37.93 -22.19
C LYS A 163 4.20 37.82 -22.17
N GLN A 164 3.48 38.89 -22.48
CA GLN A 164 2.02 38.92 -22.39
C GLN A 164 1.36 38.06 -23.49
N TYR A 165 0.12 37.61 -23.27
CA TYR A 165 -0.70 36.85 -24.24
C TYR A 165 -0.06 35.56 -24.78
N THR A 166 0.93 35.03 -24.07
CA THR A 166 1.67 33.84 -24.49
C THR A 166 1.42 32.67 -23.54
N LEU A 167 0.97 31.55 -24.11
CA LEU A 167 0.90 30.26 -23.44
C LEU A 167 2.22 29.50 -23.62
N CYS A 168 2.73 28.92 -22.54
CA CYS A 168 3.90 28.05 -22.54
C CYS A 168 3.43 26.60 -22.51
N TYR A 169 3.88 25.77 -23.46
CA TYR A 169 3.57 24.34 -23.54
C TYR A 169 4.69 23.46 -22.97
N GLY A 170 5.94 23.91 -23.10
CA GLY A 170 7.12 23.18 -22.62
C GLY A 170 8.32 24.11 -22.46
N MET A 171 9.23 23.75 -21.55
CA MET A 171 10.41 24.55 -21.20
C MET A 171 11.58 23.63 -20.86
N VAL A 172 12.74 23.85 -21.50
CA VAL A 172 13.94 23.01 -21.36
C VAL A 172 15.20 23.87 -21.37
N GLY A 173 16.23 23.49 -20.59
CA GLY A 173 17.55 24.12 -20.63
C GLY A 173 18.42 23.50 -21.73
N ILE A 174 19.12 24.32 -22.51
CA ILE A 174 19.99 23.89 -23.61
C ILE A 174 21.42 23.66 -23.09
N ASP A 175 22.03 22.51 -23.41
CA ASP A 175 23.45 22.23 -23.08
C ASP A 175 24.37 23.00 -24.05
N VAL A 176 24.69 24.24 -23.70
CA VAL A 176 25.58 25.13 -24.47
C VAL A 176 27.04 25.06 -24.01
N GLY A 177 27.42 24.00 -23.30
CA GLY A 177 28.76 23.91 -22.72
C GLY A 177 28.97 24.96 -21.62
N PHE A 178 29.83 25.94 -21.84
CA PHE A 178 30.11 27.05 -20.91
C PHE A 178 29.68 28.42 -21.44
N GLU A 179 29.02 28.47 -22.59
CA GLU A 179 28.38 29.69 -23.10
C GLU A 179 27.22 30.13 -22.22
N ASN A 180 26.66 31.31 -22.49
CA ASN A 180 25.54 31.86 -21.72
C ASN A 180 24.36 30.88 -21.62
N PRO A 181 23.89 30.55 -20.39
CA PRO A 181 22.76 29.64 -20.20
C PRO A 181 21.55 30.04 -21.05
N THR A 182 21.06 29.10 -21.87
CA THR A 182 19.96 29.33 -22.79
C THR A 182 18.81 28.38 -22.47
N PHE A 183 17.58 28.91 -22.46
CA PHE A 183 16.36 28.15 -22.21
C PHE A 183 15.45 28.21 -23.43
N ALA A 184 15.03 27.05 -23.94
CA ALA A 184 14.05 26.93 -25.00
C ALA A 184 12.65 26.79 -24.39
N CYS A 185 11.69 27.54 -24.92
CA CYS A 185 10.27 27.47 -24.54
C CYS A 185 9.41 27.27 -25.79
N LEU A 186 8.43 26.38 -25.73
CA LEU A 186 7.38 26.26 -26.74
C LEU A 186 6.26 27.23 -26.38
N GLU A 187 6.13 28.29 -27.16
CA GLU A 187 5.23 29.41 -26.90
C GLU A 187 4.18 29.55 -28.00
N PHE A 188 2.92 29.75 -27.61
CA PHE A 188 1.84 30.11 -28.52
C PHE A 188 1.29 31.48 -28.11
N ASP A 189 1.33 32.41 -29.05
CA ASP A 189 0.72 33.73 -28.89
C ASP A 189 -0.70 33.68 -29.43
N TYR A 190 -1.69 33.91 -28.56
CA TYR A 190 -3.11 33.85 -28.93
C TYR A 190 -3.70 35.22 -29.28
N GLU A 191 -2.86 36.24 -29.54
CA GLU A 191 -3.33 37.58 -29.94
C GLU A 191 -4.03 37.59 -31.31
N ASN A 192 -3.71 36.65 -32.23
CA ASN A 192 -4.42 36.49 -33.52
C ASN A 192 -4.61 35.00 -33.90
N ASP A 193 -5.87 34.67 -34.22
CA ASP A 193 -6.41 33.47 -34.90
C ASP A 193 -6.88 32.21 -34.15
N LEU A 194 -7.92 31.64 -34.79
CA LEU A 194 -8.81 30.51 -34.51
C LEU A 194 -8.51 29.35 -35.50
N ASP A 195 -8.68 28.11 -35.03
CA ASP A 195 -8.69 26.79 -35.74
C ASP A 195 -7.33 26.25 -36.26
N ASP A 196 -6.98 24.95 -36.29
CA ASP A 196 -7.69 23.70 -36.66
C ASP A 196 -7.11 22.45 -35.90
N PRO A 197 -7.83 21.33 -35.68
CA PRO A 197 -7.37 20.17 -34.92
C PRO A 197 -7.15 18.90 -35.78
N ASP A 198 -6.14 18.89 -36.64
CA ASP A 198 -5.64 17.62 -37.21
C ASP A 198 -4.62 17.01 -36.25
N ARG A 199 -5.06 15.95 -35.55
CA ARG A 199 -4.32 15.37 -34.43
C ARG A 199 -3.40 14.26 -34.91
N SER A 200 -2.10 14.53 -34.87
CA SER A 200 -1.00 13.56 -35.03
C SER A 200 -0.76 12.73 -33.75
N LEU A 201 0.10 11.70 -33.85
CA LEU A 201 0.58 10.91 -32.71
C LEU A 201 1.28 11.81 -31.67
N MET A 202 0.86 11.71 -30.41
CA MET A 202 1.40 12.51 -29.31
C MET A 202 2.51 11.77 -28.57
N ILE A 203 3.66 12.43 -28.42
CA ILE A 203 4.75 11.97 -27.56
C ILE A 203 4.44 12.44 -26.14
N ILE A 204 4.39 11.50 -25.19
CA ILE A 204 3.97 11.77 -23.81
C ILE A 204 5.15 11.95 -22.85
N CYS A 205 6.25 11.24 -23.08
CA CYS A 205 7.42 11.24 -22.21
C CYS A 205 8.69 11.01 -23.02
N ALA A 206 9.80 11.60 -22.56
CA ALA A 206 11.12 11.39 -23.11
C ALA A 206 12.11 11.07 -21.98
N ALA A 207 13.00 10.11 -22.22
CA ALA A 207 14.18 9.86 -21.40
C ALA A 207 15.44 10.07 -22.23
N THR A 208 16.45 10.71 -21.64
CA THR A 208 17.73 10.97 -22.30
C THR A 208 18.82 10.19 -21.60
N HIS A 209 19.66 9.49 -22.37
CA HIS A 209 20.86 8.87 -21.85
C HIS A 209 22.10 9.38 -22.59
N LYS A 210 23.09 9.85 -21.82
CA LYS A 210 24.37 10.36 -22.35
C LYS A 210 25.52 9.58 -21.73
N THR A 211 26.29 8.93 -22.59
CA THR A 211 27.60 8.35 -22.27
C THR A 211 28.71 9.23 -22.83
N LYS A 212 29.98 8.86 -22.61
CA LYS A 212 31.11 9.62 -23.18
C LYS A 212 31.19 9.53 -24.71
N LEU A 213 30.69 8.44 -25.30
CA LEU A 213 30.87 8.11 -26.72
C LEU A 213 29.57 8.26 -27.54
N MET A 214 28.42 8.10 -26.90
CA MET A 214 27.12 8.11 -27.56
C MET A 214 26.04 8.73 -26.67
N TYR A 215 25.01 9.30 -27.31
CA TYR A 215 23.77 9.71 -26.66
C TYR A 215 22.59 9.16 -27.46
N PHE A 216 21.50 8.83 -26.77
CA PHE A 216 20.26 8.42 -27.40
C PHE A 216 19.08 8.86 -26.53
N PHE A 217 17.90 8.90 -27.16
CA PHE A 217 16.65 9.25 -26.52
C PHE A 217 15.69 8.06 -26.59
N LEU A 218 14.92 7.86 -25.54
CA LEU A 218 13.73 6.99 -25.57
C LEU A 218 12.50 7.90 -25.54
N LEU A 219 11.74 7.91 -26.62
CA LEU A 219 10.49 8.67 -26.73
C LEU A 219 9.32 7.70 -26.61
N GLN A 220 8.35 8.02 -25.76
CA GLN A 220 7.16 7.21 -25.57
C GLN A 220 5.95 7.84 -26.25
N THR A 221 5.20 7.05 -27.00
CA THR A 221 3.90 7.46 -27.59
C THR A 221 2.76 7.29 -26.60
N GLU A 222 1.60 7.88 -26.92
CA GLU A 222 0.36 7.69 -26.14
C GLU A 222 -0.20 6.25 -26.09
N GLN A 223 0.36 5.32 -26.87
CA GLN A 223 0.03 3.88 -26.82
C GLN A 223 0.97 3.11 -25.88
N GLY A 224 2.12 3.70 -25.53
CA GLY A 224 3.13 3.10 -24.66
C GLY A 224 4.40 2.64 -25.39
N ASP A 225 4.41 2.76 -26.72
CA ASP A 225 5.54 2.33 -27.56
C ASP A 225 6.74 3.23 -27.34
N LEU A 226 7.90 2.60 -27.10
CA LEU A 226 9.18 3.29 -26.95
C LEU A 226 9.91 3.29 -28.28
N PHE A 227 10.37 4.47 -28.68
CA PHE A 227 11.24 4.66 -29.82
C PHE A 227 12.61 5.11 -29.36
N LYS A 228 13.65 4.38 -29.78
CA LYS A 228 15.03 4.82 -29.69
C LYS A 228 15.29 5.82 -30.81
N VAL A 229 15.65 7.05 -30.43
CA VAL A 229 16.04 8.10 -31.36
C VAL A 229 17.53 8.37 -31.22
N THR A 230 18.23 8.31 -32.34
CA THR A 230 19.65 8.64 -32.47
C THR A 230 19.82 9.74 -33.51
N LEU A 231 20.76 10.64 -33.26
CA LEU A 231 21.11 11.72 -34.18
C LEU A 231 22.47 11.41 -34.76
N GLU A 232 22.56 11.33 -36.08
CA GLU A 232 23.85 11.27 -36.76
C GLU A 232 24.36 12.68 -36.98
N THR A 233 25.62 12.89 -36.60
CA THR A 233 26.29 14.18 -36.69
C THR A 233 27.50 14.03 -37.57
N ASP A 234 27.64 14.94 -38.54
CA ASP A 234 28.87 15.14 -39.28
C ASP A 234 29.45 16.48 -38.84
N GLU A 235 30.67 16.44 -38.31
CA GLU A 235 31.29 17.55 -37.60
C GLU A 235 30.35 18.14 -36.50
N ASP A 236 29.90 19.38 -36.66
CA ASP A 236 29.01 20.10 -35.73
C ASP A 236 27.55 20.17 -36.23
N LEU A 237 27.22 19.52 -37.35
CA LEU A 237 25.89 19.56 -37.97
C LEU A 237 25.19 18.19 -37.88
N VAL A 238 23.91 18.20 -37.50
CA VAL A 238 23.06 17.01 -37.51
C VAL A 238 22.68 16.70 -38.96
N THR A 239 23.02 15.51 -39.46
CA THR A 239 22.77 15.11 -40.85
C THR A 239 21.48 14.32 -41.00
N GLU A 240 21.15 13.46 -40.04
CA GLU A 240 19.90 12.71 -40.02
C GLU A 240 19.46 12.31 -38.62
N MET A 241 18.14 12.15 -38.46
CA MET A 241 17.52 11.57 -37.28
C MET A 241 17.05 10.16 -37.62
N LYS A 242 17.55 9.18 -36.86
CA LYS A 242 17.18 7.79 -36.96
C LYS A 242 16.25 7.42 -35.82
N VAL A 243 15.15 6.75 -36.16
CA VAL A 243 14.10 6.32 -35.23
C VAL A 243 13.90 4.83 -35.38
N LYS A 244 13.95 4.12 -34.26
CA LYS A 244 13.76 2.68 -34.22
C LYS A 244 12.83 2.28 -33.08
N TYR A 245 11.90 1.38 -33.35
CA TYR A 245 11.03 0.84 -32.30
C TYR A 245 11.87 -0.02 -31.33
N PHE A 246 11.73 0.26 -30.04
CA PHE A 246 12.57 -0.33 -28.98
C PHE A 246 11.85 -1.46 -28.25
N ASP A 247 10.74 -1.14 -27.59
CA ASP A 247 9.84 -2.06 -26.89
C ASP A 247 8.56 -1.31 -26.48
N THR A 248 7.53 -2.01 -26.00
CA THR A 248 6.28 -1.39 -25.51
C THR A 248 6.18 -1.51 -23.98
N VAL A 249 5.94 -0.40 -23.29
CA VAL A 249 5.76 -0.36 -21.83
C VAL A 249 4.50 0.46 -21.47
N PRO A 250 3.99 0.38 -20.23
CA PRO A 250 2.91 1.24 -19.81
C PRO A 250 3.19 2.74 -20.04
N ALA A 251 2.18 3.46 -20.55
CA ALA A 251 2.23 4.92 -20.67
C ALA A 251 2.68 5.55 -19.35
N ALA A 252 3.72 6.39 -19.41
CA ALA A 252 4.41 6.90 -18.24
C ALA A 252 4.36 8.42 -18.16
N ASN A 253 4.24 8.93 -16.94
CA ASN A 253 4.42 10.36 -16.64
C ASN A 253 5.90 10.77 -16.71
N ALA A 254 6.80 9.84 -16.37
CA ALA A 254 8.24 10.05 -16.38
C ALA A 254 8.99 8.73 -16.57
N MET A 255 10.13 8.79 -17.25
CA MET A 255 11.05 7.67 -17.45
C MET A 255 12.45 8.07 -17.03
N CYS A 256 13.17 7.19 -16.34
CA CYS A 256 14.53 7.42 -15.86
C CYS A 256 15.46 6.29 -16.29
N ILE A 257 16.51 6.61 -17.07
CA ILE A 257 17.54 5.64 -17.48
C ILE A 257 18.73 5.74 -16.53
N LEU A 258 18.95 4.68 -15.76
CA LEU A 258 20.06 4.58 -14.82
C LEU A 258 21.33 4.04 -15.51
N LYS A 259 22.49 4.53 -15.07
CA LYS A 259 23.82 4.13 -15.57
C LYS A 259 24.16 2.66 -15.30
N THR A 260 23.46 2.04 -14.36
CA THR A 260 23.56 0.60 -14.04
C THR A 260 22.81 -0.28 -15.03
N GLY A 261 22.17 0.30 -16.06
CA GLY A 261 21.45 -0.46 -17.09
C GLY A 261 20.00 -0.75 -16.73
N PHE A 262 19.37 0.09 -15.89
CA PHE A 262 17.94 -0.03 -15.57
C PHE A 262 17.13 1.11 -16.17
N LEU A 263 15.90 0.82 -16.57
CA LEU A 263 14.88 1.77 -16.98
C LEU A 263 13.75 1.75 -15.94
N PHE A 264 13.59 2.87 -15.23
CA PHE A 264 12.44 3.06 -14.33
C PHE A 264 11.32 3.78 -15.06
N VAL A 265 10.12 3.20 -15.04
CA VAL A 265 8.93 3.68 -15.74
C VAL A 265 7.85 4.03 -14.71
N ALA A 266 7.62 5.33 -14.53
CA ALA A 266 6.57 5.84 -13.67
C ALA A 266 5.26 5.94 -14.45
N SER A 267 4.51 4.84 -14.51
CA SER A 267 3.21 4.74 -15.19
C SER A 267 2.24 5.88 -14.79
N GLU A 268 1.47 6.40 -15.74
CA GLU A 268 0.43 7.42 -15.46
C GLU A 268 -0.63 6.91 -14.47
N PHE A 269 -1.01 5.65 -14.63
CA PHE A 269 -2.00 4.91 -13.86
C PHE A 269 -1.54 3.47 -13.68
N GLY A 270 -1.94 2.83 -12.59
CA GLY A 270 -1.52 1.49 -12.22
C GLY A 270 -0.09 1.44 -11.69
N ASP A 271 0.44 0.22 -11.64
CA ASP A 271 1.75 -0.08 -11.04
C ASP A 271 2.90 0.55 -11.82
N HIS A 272 3.96 0.92 -11.11
CA HIS A 272 5.21 1.42 -11.71
C HIS A 272 6.19 0.28 -11.88
N HIS A 273 7.02 0.34 -12.92
CA HIS A 273 7.85 -0.80 -13.33
C HIS A 273 9.33 -0.44 -13.36
N LEU A 274 10.17 -1.40 -13.01
CA LEU A 274 11.62 -1.35 -13.20
C LEU A 274 12.03 -2.45 -14.17
N TYR A 275 12.70 -2.05 -15.24
CA TYR A 275 13.20 -2.95 -16.27
C TYR A 275 14.73 -2.94 -16.29
N GLN A 276 15.35 -4.06 -16.63
CA GLN A 276 16.74 -4.15 -17.05
C GLN A 276 16.84 -3.94 -18.54
N ILE A 277 17.80 -3.14 -18.98
CA ILE A 277 18.15 -3.00 -20.39
C ILE A 277 19.12 -4.15 -20.71
N ALA A 278 18.62 -5.20 -21.35
CA ALA A 278 19.45 -6.33 -21.78
C ALA A 278 20.25 -5.96 -23.03
N ASN A 279 19.57 -5.35 -24.01
CA ASN A 279 20.15 -4.93 -25.29
C ASN A 279 19.79 -3.46 -25.57
N LEU A 280 20.65 -2.76 -26.32
CA LEU A 280 20.43 -1.36 -26.72
C LEU A 280 19.52 -1.21 -27.96
N GLY A 281 18.84 -2.27 -28.39
CA GLY A 281 17.93 -2.24 -29.53
C GLY A 281 18.61 -2.12 -30.89
N ASP A 282 19.88 -2.51 -31.01
CA ASP A 282 20.68 -2.41 -32.25
C ASP A 282 20.54 -3.64 -33.17
N ASP A 283 19.43 -4.37 -33.07
CA ASP A 283 19.16 -5.59 -33.85
C ASP A 283 19.02 -5.27 -35.37
N PRO A 284 19.87 -5.81 -36.26
CA PRO A 284 19.81 -5.51 -37.68
C PRO A 284 18.54 -6.01 -38.38
N GLU A 285 17.76 -6.90 -37.77
CA GLU A 285 16.51 -7.41 -38.35
C GLU A 285 15.35 -6.41 -38.29
N GLU A 286 15.46 -5.39 -37.44
CA GLU A 286 14.39 -4.42 -37.23
C GLU A 286 14.53 -3.18 -38.12
N PRO A 287 13.42 -2.71 -38.72
CA PRO A 287 13.47 -1.55 -39.60
C PRO A 287 13.89 -0.30 -38.82
N GLU A 288 14.89 0.40 -39.34
CA GLU A 288 15.34 1.71 -38.87
C GLU A 288 14.84 2.78 -39.85
N PHE A 289 14.14 3.78 -39.32
CA PHE A 289 13.56 4.86 -40.13
C PHE A 289 14.45 6.10 -40.03
N SER A 290 14.83 6.67 -41.17
CA SER A 290 15.67 7.86 -41.23
C SER A 290 14.90 9.03 -41.81
N SER A 291 15.16 10.24 -41.31
CA SER A 291 14.57 11.48 -41.82
C SER A 291 14.93 11.80 -43.28
N LYS A 292 15.92 11.11 -43.87
CA LYS A 292 16.27 11.24 -45.30
C LYS A 292 15.42 10.38 -46.23
N MET A 293 14.66 9.43 -45.70
CA MET A 293 13.76 8.62 -46.51
C MET A 293 12.56 9.48 -46.93
N HIS A 294 12.39 9.67 -48.25
CA HIS A 294 11.26 10.41 -48.80
C HIS A 294 10.01 9.52 -48.82
N LEU A 295 8.93 10.01 -48.23
CA LEU A 295 7.59 9.42 -48.28
C LEU A 295 6.70 10.32 -49.14
N ASP A 296 5.76 9.73 -49.88
CA ASP A 296 4.75 10.48 -50.64
C ASP A 296 3.72 11.13 -49.69
N GLU A 297 3.03 12.18 -50.14
CA GLU A 297 2.03 12.89 -49.33
C GLU A 297 0.92 11.94 -48.84
N GLY A 298 0.94 11.63 -47.54
CA GLY A 298 -0.03 10.75 -46.88
C GLY A 298 0.50 9.36 -46.51
N GLU A 299 1.73 9.01 -46.90
CA GLU A 299 2.38 7.77 -46.48
C GLU A 299 3.12 7.94 -45.15
N THR A 300 3.11 6.88 -44.33
CA THR A 300 3.78 6.84 -43.02
C THR A 300 4.49 5.51 -42.81
N PHE A 301 5.55 5.48 -42.01
CA PHE A 301 6.21 4.24 -41.63
C PHE A 301 5.34 3.38 -40.71
N PHE A 302 5.32 2.07 -40.95
CA PHE A 302 4.65 1.08 -40.12
C PHE A 302 5.69 0.15 -39.46
N TYR A 303 5.37 -0.33 -38.26
CA TYR A 303 6.19 -1.29 -37.51
C TYR A 303 5.30 -2.35 -36.86
N GLY A 304 5.85 -3.55 -36.66
CA GLY A 304 5.18 -4.64 -35.96
C GLY A 304 5.42 -4.57 -34.46
N ILE A 305 4.35 -4.68 -33.67
CA ILE A 305 4.44 -4.79 -32.22
C ILE A 305 4.93 -6.21 -31.85
N ARG A 306 5.76 -6.32 -30.81
CA ARG A 306 6.36 -7.58 -30.32
C ARG A 306 6.52 -7.59 -28.81
N GLU A 307 6.74 -8.79 -28.26
CA GLU A 307 7.10 -8.98 -26.85
C GLU A 307 8.44 -8.32 -26.50
N LEU A 308 8.63 -8.06 -25.20
CA LEU A 308 9.82 -7.41 -24.67
C LEU A 308 11.08 -8.21 -25.03
N LYS A 309 11.95 -7.62 -25.86
CA LYS A 309 13.25 -8.21 -26.21
C LYS A 309 14.41 -7.42 -25.63
N SER A 310 14.30 -6.09 -25.61
CA SER A 310 15.36 -5.20 -25.14
C SER A 310 15.27 -4.98 -23.63
N LEU A 311 14.07 -5.09 -23.07
CA LEU A 311 13.78 -4.89 -21.65
C LEU A 311 13.39 -6.19 -20.94
N VAL A 312 13.91 -6.38 -19.72
CA VAL A 312 13.51 -7.49 -18.83
C VAL A 312 12.84 -6.90 -17.58
N PRO A 313 11.58 -7.24 -17.26
CA PRO A 313 10.93 -6.76 -16.04
C PRO A 313 11.59 -7.37 -14.79
N ILE A 314 11.99 -6.53 -13.83
CA ILE A 314 12.65 -6.98 -12.59
C ILE A 314 11.77 -6.78 -11.37
N ASP A 315 11.27 -5.55 -11.20
CA ASP A 315 10.54 -5.17 -10.00
C ASP A 315 9.36 -4.26 -10.35
N ARG A 316 8.37 -4.26 -9.45
CA ARG A 316 7.16 -3.45 -9.60
C ARG A 316 6.84 -2.75 -8.28
N ILE A 317 6.45 -1.48 -8.37
CA ILE A 317 5.87 -0.75 -7.25
C ILE A 317 4.36 -0.74 -7.42
N GLU A 318 3.67 -1.33 -6.46
CA GLU A 318 2.22 -1.40 -6.46
C GLU A 318 1.57 -0.02 -6.24
N SER A 319 0.58 0.31 -7.06
CA SER A 319 -0.15 1.57 -7.00
C SER A 319 -1.66 1.37 -7.02
N LEU A 320 -2.35 2.11 -6.15
CA LEU A 320 -3.81 2.16 -6.06
C LEU A 320 -4.41 3.26 -6.97
N CYS A 321 -3.61 3.88 -7.83
CA CYS A 321 -4.06 4.96 -8.70
C CYS A 321 -4.56 4.43 -10.06
N PRO A 322 -5.71 4.88 -10.58
CA PRO A 322 -6.74 5.66 -9.90
C PRO A 322 -7.65 4.75 -9.07
N LEU A 323 -8.06 5.20 -7.89
CA LEU A 323 -9.06 4.54 -7.07
C LEU A 323 -10.44 5.05 -7.47
N THR A 324 -11.29 4.19 -8.05
CA THR A 324 -12.62 4.60 -8.53
C THR A 324 -13.71 4.41 -7.49
N ASP A 325 -13.70 3.27 -6.78
CA ASP A 325 -14.65 2.93 -5.73
C ASP A 325 -13.98 2.00 -4.70
N ALA A 326 -14.46 2.03 -3.46
CA ALA A 326 -13.94 1.19 -2.38
C ALA A 326 -15.06 0.72 -1.44
N TYR A 327 -15.02 -0.56 -1.09
CA TYR A 327 -15.93 -1.18 -0.13
C TYR A 327 -15.13 -1.74 1.04
N ILE A 328 -15.54 -1.44 2.27
CA ILE A 328 -14.91 -1.93 3.49
C ILE A 328 -15.88 -2.88 4.16
N GLY A 329 -15.47 -4.13 4.37
CA GLY A 329 -16.27 -5.13 5.06
C GLY A 329 -15.53 -6.44 5.21
N ASP A 330 -16.00 -7.30 6.10
CA ASP A 330 -15.42 -8.63 6.31
C ASP A 330 -16.13 -9.68 5.45
N LEU A 331 -15.82 -9.68 4.16
CA LEU A 331 -16.34 -10.68 3.20
C LEU A 331 -15.61 -12.01 3.32
N ALA A 332 -14.38 -12.00 3.84
CA ALA A 332 -13.59 -13.21 4.02
C ALA A 332 -13.93 -13.97 5.32
N ARG A 333 -14.60 -13.33 6.29
CA ARG A 333 -14.85 -13.83 7.65
C ARG A 333 -13.55 -14.03 8.44
N GLU A 334 -12.67 -13.04 8.38
CA GLU A 334 -11.35 -13.01 9.03
C GLU A 334 -11.34 -12.14 10.32
N ASP A 335 -12.52 -11.74 10.82
CA ASP A 335 -12.78 -10.83 11.96
C ASP A 335 -12.30 -9.38 11.75
N ALA A 336 -11.30 -9.17 10.88
CA ALA A 336 -10.82 -7.86 10.47
C ALA A 336 -11.41 -7.49 9.11
N PRO A 337 -12.04 -6.31 8.94
CA PRO A 337 -12.58 -5.90 7.66
C PRO A 337 -11.46 -5.69 6.64
N GLN A 338 -11.68 -6.16 5.41
CA GLN A 338 -10.79 -5.91 4.28
C GLN A 338 -11.27 -4.70 3.48
N ILE A 339 -10.36 -4.08 2.73
CA ILE A 339 -10.69 -2.99 1.81
C ILE A 339 -10.68 -3.55 0.39
N TYR A 340 -11.84 -3.59 -0.24
CA TYR A 340 -12.01 -3.94 -1.65
C TYR A 340 -11.95 -2.66 -2.46
N ALA A 341 -10.90 -2.50 -3.26
CA ALA A 341 -10.60 -1.29 -4.01
C ALA A 341 -10.66 -1.57 -5.51
N LEU A 342 -11.50 -0.84 -6.23
CA LEU A 342 -11.51 -0.84 -7.69
C LEU A 342 -10.47 0.17 -8.18
N VAL A 343 -9.43 -0.33 -8.86
CA VAL A 343 -8.30 0.50 -9.29
C VAL A 343 -7.91 0.27 -10.75
N GLY A 344 -7.23 1.24 -11.34
CA GLY A 344 -6.63 1.11 -12.68
C GLY A 344 -7.47 1.73 -13.79
N ARG A 345 -6.97 1.59 -15.02
CA ARG A 345 -7.53 2.19 -16.24
C ARG A 345 -7.45 1.21 -17.39
N GLY A 346 -8.52 1.09 -18.17
CA GLY A 346 -8.57 0.24 -19.36
C GLY A 346 -8.38 -1.24 -19.03
N ALA A 347 -7.64 -1.94 -19.89
CA ALA A 347 -7.24 -3.33 -19.71
C ALA A 347 -6.35 -3.57 -18.48
N ARG A 348 -5.69 -2.53 -17.93
CA ARG A 348 -4.86 -2.63 -16.72
C ARG A 348 -5.64 -2.39 -15.43
N SER A 349 -6.96 -2.51 -15.49
CA SER A 349 -7.81 -2.34 -14.33
C SER A 349 -7.78 -3.60 -13.46
N THR A 350 -7.88 -3.42 -12.15
CA THR A 350 -7.83 -4.52 -11.18
C THR A 350 -8.77 -4.25 -10.01
N LEU A 351 -9.36 -5.31 -9.45
CA LEU A 351 -9.93 -5.29 -8.11
C LEU A 351 -8.81 -5.69 -7.14
N ARG A 352 -8.46 -4.81 -6.21
CA ARG A 352 -7.47 -5.09 -5.17
C ARG A 352 -8.13 -5.29 -3.82
N VAL A 353 -7.82 -6.40 -3.16
CA VAL A 353 -8.19 -6.66 -1.78
C VAL A 353 -7.01 -6.28 -0.89
N LEU A 354 -7.20 -5.26 -0.06
CA LEU A 354 -6.20 -4.79 0.89
C LEU A 354 -6.48 -5.43 2.24
N ARG A 355 -5.52 -6.21 2.72
CA ARG A 355 -5.51 -6.72 4.09
C ARG A 355 -4.50 -5.94 4.90
N ASN A 356 -4.92 -5.41 6.05
CA ASN A 356 -3.98 -4.82 7.00
C ASN A 356 -3.13 -5.95 7.58
N GLY A 357 -1.83 -5.92 7.28
CA GLY A 357 -0.84 -6.84 7.80
C GLY A 357 0.36 -6.98 6.88
N LEU A 358 1.46 -7.45 7.46
CA LEU A 358 2.69 -7.72 6.72
C LEU A 358 2.48 -8.88 5.74
N GLU A 359 3.09 -8.74 4.57
CA GLU A 359 3.21 -9.80 3.58
C GLU A 359 4.16 -10.88 4.11
N VAL A 360 3.75 -12.14 3.97
CA VAL A 360 4.50 -13.32 4.42
C VAL A 360 4.81 -14.15 3.19
N SER A 361 6.09 -14.38 2.90
CA SER A 361 6.53 -15.29 1.84
C SER A 361 6.65 -16.71 2.39
N GLU A 362 5.92 -17.65 1.78
CA GLU A 362 6.01 -19.07 2.12
C GLU A 362 7.18 -19.71 1.36
N MET A 363 8.16 -20.24 2.09
CA MET A 363 9.31 -20.93 1.52
C MET A 363 9.06 -22.43 1.38
N ALA A 364 8.41 -23.03 2.38
CA ALA A 364 8.08 -24.45 2.38
C ALA A 364 6.82 -24.73 3.21
N VAL A 365 6.03 -25.71 2.79
CA VAL A 365 4.89 -26.25 3.54
C VAL A 365 5.01 -27.76 3.55
N SER A 366 4.88 -28.36 4.72
CA SER A 366 4.93 -29.81 4.91
C SER A 366 3.81 -30.25 5.82
N GLU A 367 3.05 -31.26 5.42
CA GLU A 367 2.03 -31.87 6.27
C GLU A 367 2.69 -32.77 7.32
N LEU A 368 2.20 -32.70 8.55
CA LEU A 368 2.69 -33.48 9.67
C LEU A 368 1.71 -34.59 10.04
N PRO A 369 2.20 -35.73 10.56
CA PRO A 369 1.36 -36.83 11.01
C PRO A 369 0.69 -36.48 12.35
N GLY A 370 -0.42 -35.74 12.28
CA GLY A 370 -1.23 -35.34 13.43
C GLY A 370 -1.07 -33.87 13.80
N ASN A 371 -1.58 -33.50 14.99
CA ASN A 371 -1.58 -32.11 15.47
C ASN A 371 -0.36 -31.84 16.36
N PRO A 372 0.68 -31.17 15.87
CA PRO A 372 1.81 -30.73 16.69
C PRO A 372 1.40 -29.60 17.66
N ASN A 373 2.11 -29.47 18.77
CA ASN A 373 1.83 -28.47 19.80
C ASN A 373 2.88 -27.35 19.86
N ALA A 374 4.14 -27.65 19.50
CA ALA A 374 5.25 -26.72 19.59
C ALA A 374 6.35 -27.06 18.58
N VAL A 375 7.09 -26.03 18.17
CA VAL A 375 8.25 -26.16 17.28
C VAL A 375 9.43 -25.34 17.80
N TRP A 376 10.62 -25.90 17.65
CA TRP A 376 11.88 -25.22 17.92
C TRP A 376 12.87 -25.50 16.81
N THR A 377 13.84 -24.60 16.71
CA THR A 377 14.96 -24.66 15.79
C THR A 377 16.23 -24.62 16.63
N VAL A 378 17.18 -25.49 16.31
CA VAL A 378 18.37 -25.67 17.13
C VAL A 378 19.62 -25.75 16.25
N LYS A 379 20.64 -24.99 16.63
CA LYS A 379 21.98 -25.06 16.05
C LYS A 379 22.77 -26.21 16.66
N LYS A 380 23.72 -26.75 15.89
CA LYS A 380 24.63 -27.78 16.41
C LYS A 380 25.74 -27.17 17.26
N ASN A 381 26.31 -26.07 16.79
CA ASN A 381 27.28 -25.25 17.51
C ASN A 381 26.81 -23.78 17.52
N ILE A 382 27.19 -23.02 18.55
CA ILE A 382 26.89 -21.59 18.63
C ILE A 382 27.53 -20.78 17.49
N ASP A 383 28.71 -21.19 17.04
CA ASP A 383 29.46 -20.56 15.94
C ASP A 383 28.87 -20.86 14.55
N ASP A 384 27.94 -21.83 14.46
CA ASP A 384 27.29 -22.15 13.20
C ASP A 384 26.37 -21.01 12.77
N LYS A 385 26.46 -20.62 11.50
CA LYS A 385 25.63 -19.55 10.93
C LYS A 385 24.15 -19.96 10.84
N HIS A 386 23.90 -21.24 10.58
CA HIS A 386 22.58 -21.79 10.28
C HIS A 386 22.14 -22.81 11.32
N ASP A 387 20.84 -23.03 11.40
CA ASP A 387 20.23 -24.04 12.25
C ASP A 387 20.42 -25.43 11.64
N ALA A 388 20.56 -26.45 12.50
CA ALA A 388 20.81 -27.83 12.08
C ALA A 388 19.58 -28.73 12.22
N TYR A 389 18.74 -28.48 13.23
CA TYR A 389 17.56 -29.31 13.52
C TYR A 389 16.29 -28.47 13.69
N ILE A 390 15.17 -29.00 13.23
CA ILE A 390 13.81 -28.56 13.57
C ILE A 390 13.19 -29.65 14.45
N VAL A 391 12.81 -29.29 15.67
CA VAL A 391 12.19 -30.20 16.63
C VAL A 391 10.72 -29.85 16.72
N VAL A 392 9.85 -30.80 16.36
CA VAL A 392 8.40 -30.67 16.42
C VAL A 392 7.87 -31.59 17.50
N SER A 393 7.20 -31.02 18.51
CA SER A 393 6.55 -31.80 19.55
C SER A 393 5.08 -32.04 19.20
N PHE A 394 4.61 -33.25 19.51
CA PHE A 394 3.21 -33.67 19.48
C PHE A 394 2.72 -33.92 20.90
N VAL A 395 1.48 -34.35 21.06
CA VAL A 395 0.91 -34.69 22.38
C VAL A 395 1.66 -35.86 23.03
N ASN A 396 2.06 -36.87 22.24
CA ASN A 396 2.64 -38.12 22.76
C ASN A 396 4.04 -38.44 22.22
N ALA A 397 4.59 -37.63 21.32
CA ALA A 397 5.85 -37.92 20.64
C ALA A 397 6.56 -36.62 20.25
N THR A 398 7.84 -36.73 19.91
CA THR A 398 8.65 -35.65 19.34
C THR A 398 9.26 -36.13 18.03
N LEU A 399 9.13 -35.34 16.97
CA LEU A 399 9.75 -35.55 15.67
C LEU A 399 10.91 -34.58 15.50
N VAL A 400 12.06 -35.07 15.05
CA VAL A 400 13.24 -34.24 14.78
C VAL A 400 13.57 -34.33 13.30
N LEU A 401 13.66 -33.17 12.66
CA LEU A 401 14.01 -33.03 11.25
C LEU A 401 15.40 -32.39 11.15
N ALA A 402 16.28 -32.94 10.33
CA ALA A 402 17.56 -32.33 10.00
C ALA A 402 17.40 -31.35 8.82
N ILE A 403 18.09 -30.21 8.93
CA ILE A 403 18.12 -29.17 7.90
C ILE A 403 19.37 -29.41 7.04
N GLY A 404 19.16 -29.87 5.80
CA GLY A 404 20.19 -30.00 4.77
C GLY A 404 19.74 -29.32 3.47
N GLU A 405 20.11 -29.89 2.32
CA GLU A 405 19.51 -29.51 1.03
C GLU A 405 18.01 -29.83 0.98
N THR A 406 17.64 -30.97 1.57
CA THR A 406 16.27 -31.43 1.83
C THR A 406 16.04 -31.55 3.34
N VAL A 407 14.78 -31.41 3.76
CA VAL A 407 14.38 -31.62 5.16
C VAL A 407 14.02 -33.09 5.35
N GLU A 408 14.79 -33.81 6.18
CA GLU A 408 14.64 -35.25 6.40
C GLU A 408 14.52 -35.59 7.88
N GLU A 409 13.87 -36.71 8.20
CA GLU A 409 13.74 -37.18 9.59
C GLU A 409 15.08 -37.68 10.15
N ALA A 410 15.49 -37.11 11.28
CA ALA A 410 16.78 -37.37 11.91
C ALA A 410 16.67 -38.41 13.03
N ASN A 411 17.16 -39.63 12.77
CA ASN A 411 17.14 -40.73 13.73
C ASN A 411 18.31 -40.71 14.74
N ASP A 412 19.41 -40.01 14.44
CA ASP A 412 20.64 -40.03 15.22
C ASP A 412 20.91 -38.75 16.03
N SER A 413 19.89 -37.90 16.16
CA SER A 413 19.95 -36.59 16.81
C SER A 413 20.17 -36.64 18.34
N GLY A 414 19.94 -37.79 18.98
CA GLY A 414 20.07 -37.98 20.43
C GLY A 414 18.84 -37.53 21.24
N PHE A 415 17.86 -36.88 20.61
CA PHE A 415 16.59 -36.53 21.23
C PHE A 415 15.73 -37.78 21.52
N MET A 416 14.88 -37.68 22.53
CA MET A 416 13.90 -38.70 22.86
C MET A 416 12.62 -38.45 22.05
N ALA A 417 12.35 -39.33 21.09
CA ALA A 417 11.18 -39.21 20.21
C ALA A 417 9.88 -39.76 20.82
N THR A 418 9.97 -40.59 21.86
CA THR A 418 8.81 -41.32 22.44
C THR A 418 7.96 -40.51 23.41
N THR A 419 8.41 -39.31 23.78
CA THR A 419 7.74 -38.43 24.74
C THR A 419 7.61 -37.02 24.15
N PRO A 420 6.62 -36.22 24.60
CA PRO A 420 6.52 -34.83 24.19
C PRO A 420 7.66 -33.99 24.77
N THR A 421 8.11 -32.99 24.01
CA THR A 421 9.14 -32.04 24.43
C THR A 421 8.48 -30.74 24.87
N LEU A 422 8.87 -30.21 26.02
CA LEU A 422 8.38 -28.94 26.57
C LEU A 422 9.27 -27.76 26.17
N GLY A 423 10.56 -28.02 25.97
CA GLY A 423 11.53 -27.03 25.52
C GLY A 423 12.81 -27.70 25.08
N CYS A 424 13.41 -27.19 24.01
CA CYS A 424 14.73 -27.61 23.57
C CYS A 424 15.53 -26.43 23.03
N GLY A 425 16.84 -26.55 23.11
CA GLY A 425 17.76 -25.51 22.66
C GLY A 425 19.22 -25.93 22.86
N ILE A 426 20.11 -25.05 22.42
CA ILE A 426 21.55 -25.19 22.66
C ILE A 426 21.90 -24.68 24.06
N ILE A 427 22.77 -25.41 24.76
CA ILE A 427 23.32 -25.05 26.06
C ILE A 427 24.85 -25.16 25.99
N GLY A 428 25.55 -24.13 26.47
CA GLY A 428 26.98 -23.99 26.25
C GLY A 428 27.32 -23.76 24.78
N ASP A 429 28.46 -24.29 24.34
CA ASP A 429 28.98 -24.06 22.99
C ASP A 429 28.44 -25.10 21.99
N ASP A 430 28.36 -26.38 22.38
CA ASP A 430 28.11 -27.51 21.49
C ASP A 430 27.17 -28.60 22.06
N ALA A 431 26.50 -28.33 23.19
CA ALA A 431 25.60 -29.28 23.82
C ALA A 431 24.13 -28.91 23.58
N LEU A 432 23.29 -29.95 23.46
CA LEU A 432 21.86 -29.83 23.25
C LEU A 432 21.12 -30.21 24.53
N LEU A 433 20.03 -29.50 24.81
CA LEU A 433 19.17 -29.80 25.95
C LEU A 433 17.75 -30.08 25.47
N GLN A 434 17.17 -31.17 25.97
CA GLN A 434 15.76 -31.50 25.80
C GLN A 434 15.09 -31.60 27.16
N ILE A 435 14.01 -30.85 27.34
CA ILE A 435 13.18 -30.90 28.55
C ILE A 435 11.87 -31.60 28.18
N TYR A 436 11.51 -32.63 28.92
CA TYR A 436 10.30 -33.43 28.74
C TYR A 436 9.60 -33.61 30.10
N PRO A 437 8.32 -34.01 30.16
CA PRO A 437 7.57 -34.03 31.43
C PRO A 437 8.22 -34.84 32.56
N GLU A 438 8.95 -35.91 32.24
CA GLU A 438 9.58 -36.80 33.22
C GLU A 438 11.03 -36.43 33.57
N GLY A 439 11.62 -35.42 32.93
CA GLY A 439 13.02 -35.07 33.17
C GLY A 439 13.67 -34.09 32.20
N ILE A 440 14.98 -33.93 32.36
CA ILE A 440 15.85 -33.12 31.51
C ILE A 440 16.93 -34.03 30.93
N ARG A 441 17.13 -33.97 29.62
CA ARG A 441 18.13 -34.72 28.88
C ARG A 441 19.16 -33.77 28.31
N HIS A 442 20.39 -33.88 28.79
CA HIS A 442 21.55 -33.10 28.34
C HIS A 442 22.43 -33.96 27.43
N ILE A 443 22.52 -33.58 26.17
CA ILE A 443 23.19 -34.30 25.09
C ILE A 443 24.47 -33.53 24.75
N ARG A 444 25.64 -34.10 25.05
CA ARG A 444 26.93 -33.48 24.71
C ARG A 444 27.31 -33.79 23.26
N SER A 445 28.26 -33.04 22.71
CA SER A 445 28.78 -33.23 21.35
C SER A 445 29.36 -34.62 21.10
N ASP A 446 29.89 -35.29 22.13
CA ASP A 446 30.38 -36.67 22.08
C ASP A 446 29.28 -37.74 22.17
N ARG A 447 28.00 -37.33 22.04
CA ARG A 447 26.80 -38.16 22.15
C ARG A 447 26.59 -38.79 23.54
N ARG A 448 27.32 -38.36 24.58
CA ARG A 448 26.98 -38.73 25.96
C ARG A 448 25.72 -38.00 26.39
N VAL A 449 24.83 -38.77 27.01
CA VAL A 449 23.53 -38.28 27.47
C VAL A 449 23.50 -38.35 28.99
N ASN A 450 23.36 -37.18 29.63
CA ASN A 450 23.08 -37.06 31.05
C ASN A 450 21.58 -36.82 31.24
N GLU A 451 20.93 -37.67 32.01
CA GLU A 451 19.49 -37.60 32.26
C GLU A 451 19.22 -37.25 33.72
N TRP A 452 18.52 -36.15 33.95
CA TRP A 452 17.98 -35.77 35.26
C TRP A 452 16.50 -36.15 35.28
N LYS A 453 16.08 -36.95 36.27
CA LYS A 453 14.69 -37.41 36.42
C LYS A 453 13.99 -36.59 37.49
N THR A 454 12.70 -36.37 37.29
CA THR A 454 11.92 -35.56 38.23
C THR A 454 11.83 -36.22 39.63
N PRO A 455 11.96 -35.43 40.70
CA PRO A 455 11.77 -35.90 42.07
C PRO A 455 10.30 -36.32 42.33
N GLY A 456 10.09 -37.51 42.89
CA GLY A 456 8.81 -37.88 43.51
C GLY A 456 7.63 -38.14 42.57
N LYS A 457 7.85 -38.70 41.37
CA LYS A 457 6.81 -38.95 40.33
C LYS A 457 6.05 -37.69 39.88
N ARG A 458 6.56 -36.49 40.18
CA ARG A 458 5.97 -35.22 39.70
C ARG A 458 6.44 -34.97 38.27
N GLN A 459 5.62 -34.27 37.49
CA GLN A 459 5.98 -33.91 36.12
C GLN A 459 6.40 -32.44 36.03
N ILE A 460 7.30 -32.15 35.09
CA ILE A 460 7.62 -30.77 34.69
C ILE A 460 6.42 -30.21 33.92
N VAL A 461 5.90 -29.06 34.34
CA VAL A 461 4.75 -28.40 33.72
C VAL A 461 5.20 -27.29 32.77
N LYS A 462 6.23 -26.52 33.17
CA LYS A 462 6.79 -25.43 32.38
C LYS A 462 8.30 -25.38 32.53
N CYS A 463 8.96 -24.81 31.53
CA CYS A 463 10.40 -24.58 31.54
C CYS A 463 10.75 -23.23 30.91
N ALA A 464 11.89 -22.68 31.31
CA ALA A 464 12.55 -21.57 30.64
C ALA A 464 14.04 -21.88 30.57
N MET A 465 14.66 -21.57 29.43
CA MET A 465 16.08 -21.84 29.21
C MET A 465 16.76 -20.69 28.48
N ASN A 466 18.04 -20.51 28.76
CA ASN A 466 18.96 -19.76 27.91
C ASN A 466 20.24 -20.58 27.69
N ARG A 467 21.30 -19.93 27.19
CA ARG A 467 22.57 -20.59 26.86
C ARG A 467 23.27 -21.25 28.04
N ARG A 468 23.04 -20.82 29.29
CA ARG A 468 23.76 -21.36 30.47
C ARG A 468 22.89 -21.64 31.69
N GLN A 469 21.61 -21.33 31.63
CA GLN A 469 20.67 -21.40 32.75
C GLN A 469 19.39 -22.10 32.30
N VAL A 470 18.87 -22.93 33.19
CA VAL A 470 17.63 -23.68 32.95
C VAL A 470 16.78 -23.60 34.20
N ALA A 471 15.55 -23.14 34.08
CA ALA A 471 14.56 -23.13 35.15
C ALA A 471 13.39 -24.03 34.77
N VAL A 472 12.97 -24.92 35.66
CA VAL A 472 11.83 -25.83 35.46
C VAL A 472 10.87 -25.73 36.63
N ALA A 473 9.57 -25.71 36.32
CA ALA A 473 8.50 -25.72 37.30
C ALA A 473 7.84 -27.10 37.32
N LEU A 474 7.84 -27.72 38.49
CA LEU A 474 7.20 -29.02 38.74
C LEU A 474 5.72 -28.84 39.09
N ALA A 475 4.94 -29.90 38.87
CA ALA A 475 3.56 -29.98 39.34
C ALA A 475 3.49 -29.74 40.86
N GLY A 476 2.65 -28.80 41.29
CA GLY A 476 2.58 -28.31 42.67
C GLY A 476 3.35 -27.01 42.94
N GLY A 477 3.87 -26.33 41.92
CA GLY A 477 4.44 -24.97 42.04
C GLY A 477 5.86 -24.90 42.61
N GLU A 478 6.62 -26.00 42.53
CA GLU A 478 8.03 -26.06 42.95
C GLU A 478 8.95 -25.69 41.78
N LEU A 479 9.82 -24.71 41.98
CA LEU A 479 10.76 -24.21 40.99
C LEU A 479 12.15 -24.81 41.27
N VAL A 480 12.75 -25.42 40.23
CA VAL A 480 14.10 -25.97 40.25
C VAL A 480 14.95 -25.21 39.23
N TYR A 481 16.10 -24.74 39.66
CA TYR A 481 17.03 -23.95 38.85
C TYR A 481 18.33 -24.72 38.64
N PHE A 482 18.83 -24.67 37.41
CA PHE A 482 20.09 -25.28 36.99
C PHE A 482 20.97 -24.25 36.31
N GLU A 483 22.27 -24.39 36.53
CA GLU A 483 23.29 -23.54 35.91
C GLU A 483 24.40 -24.41 35.29
N LEU A 484 24.89 -23.97 34.14
CA LEU A 484 25.96 -24.64 33.42
C LEU A 484 27.33 -24.13 33.89
N ASP A 485 28.09 -25.03 34.50
CA ASP A 485 29.46 -24.77 34.90
C ASP A 485 30.35 -24.50 33.68
N PRO A 486 31.50 -23.81 33.86
CA PRO A 486 32.52 -23.67 32.81
C PRO A 486 33.06 -25.00 32.27
N THR A 487 32.87 -26.11 33.00
CA THR A 487 33.26 -27.47 32.58
C THR A 487 32.21 -28.15 31.68
N GLY A 488 31.08 -27.46 31.43
CA GLY A 488 29.97 -27.96 30.62
C GLY A 488 29.13 -29.02 31.32
N GLN A 489 29.06 -29.02 32.65
CA GLN A 489 28.12 -29.82 33.42
C GLN A 489 26.98 -28.95 33.95
N LEU A 490 25.78 -29.52 33.99
CA LEU A 490 24.57 -28.85 34.45
C LEU A 490 24.35 -29.16 35.93
N ASN A 491 24.50 -28.15 36.79
CA ASN A 491 24.38 -28.29 38.24
C ASN A 491 23.01 -27.81 38.73
N GLU A 492 22.40 -28.58 39.62
CA GLU A 492 21.16 -28.20 40.33
C GLU A 492 21.48 -27.25 41.49
N PHE A 493 20.73 -26.16 41.60
CA PHE A 493 20.81 -25.29 42.78
C PHE A 493 20.18 -25.97 44.00
N THR A 494 20.84 -25.85 45.14
CA THR A 494 20.53 -26.64 46.34
C THR A 494 19.18 -26.28 46.98
N GLU A 495 18.73 -25.03 46.85
CA GLU A 495 17.44 -24.59 47.36
C GLU A 495 16.35 -24.65 46.30
N ARG A 496 15.16 -25.08 46.71
CA ARG A 496 13.96 -25.10 45.88
C ARG A 496 12.90 -24.22 46.51
N THR A 497 12.32 -23.35 45.69
CA THR A 497 11.23 -22.47 46.12
C THR A 497 9.90 -23.10 45.71
N SER A 498 8.94 -23.15 46.64
CA SER A 498 7.59 -23.63 46.38
C SER A 498 6.57 -22.52 46.55
N TRP A 499 5.59 -22.48 45.65
CA TRP A 499 4.49 -21.53 45.72
C TRP A 499 3.15 -22.22 45.93
N PRO A 500 2.18 -21.52 46.55
CA PRO A 500 0.86 -22.09 46.82
C PRO A 500 0.01 -22.32 45.56
N HIS A 501 0.34 -21.64 44.46
CA HIS A 501 -0.41 -21.71 43.20
C HIS A 501 0.51 -22.22 42.08
N GLU A 502 -0.10 -22.85 41.08
CA GLU A 502 0.64 -23.42 39.95
C GLU A 502 1.24 -22.35 39.04
N VAL A 503 2.36 -22.70 38.41
CA VAL A 503 3.07 -21.88 37.44
C VAL A 503 2.53 -22.15 36.03
N LEU A 504 2.03 -21.10 35.37
CA LEU A 504 1.41 -21.21 34.04
C LEU A 504 2.41 -20.95 32.90
N CYS A 505 3.35 -20.03 33.11
CA CYS A 505 4.35 -19.65 32.11
C CYS A 505 5.61 -19.10 32.78
N MET A 506 6.74 -19.25 32.11
CA MET A 506 8.03 -18.75 32.56
C MET A 506 8.81 -18.18 31.38
N SER A 507 9.65 -17.18 31.63
CA SER A 507 10.56 -16.65 30.63
C SER A 507 11.86 -16.18 31.27
N LEU A 508 12.95 -16.40 30.53
CA LEU A 508 14.30 -16.08 30.93
C LEU A 508 14.96 -15.34 29.75
N SER A 509 15.68 -14.26 30.05
CA SER A 509 16.37 -13.49 29.01
C SER A 509 17.59 -14.25 28.47
N GLU A 510 18.01 -13.91 27.27
CA GLU A 510 19.36 -14.23 26.83
C GLU A 510 20.40 -13.53 27.69
N ILE A 511 21.60 -14.11 27.69
CA ILE A 511 22.74 -13.63 28.45
C ILE A 511 23.38 -12.47 27.67
N PRO A 512 23.50 -11.27 28.25
CA PRO A 512 24.18 -10.15 27.62
C PRO A 512 25.64 -10.47 27.28
N GLU A 513 26.17 -9.85 26.22
CA GLU A 513 27.57 -10.04 25.84
C GLU A 513 28.51 -9.59 26.97
N GLY A 514 29.37 -10.50 27.44
CA GLY A 514 30.30 -10.24 28.55
C GLY A 514 29.79 -10.69 29.93
N GLU A 515 28.50 -11.03 30.06
CA GLU A 515 27.94 -11.62 31.28
C GLU A 515 27.90 -13.15 31.19
N LEU A 516 27.84 -13.81 32.36
CA LEU A 516 27.78 -15.28 32.44
C LEU A 516 26.36 -15.80 32.67
N ARG A 517 25.43 -14.92 33.06
CA ARG A 517 24.07 -15.27 33.47
C ARG A 517 23.12 -14.10 33.18
N SER A 518 21.84 -14.40 32.95
CA SER A 518 20.76 -13.43 33.02
C SER A 518 20.33 -13.27 34.48
N ARG A 519 20.18 -12.02 34.91
CA ARG A 519 19.78 -11.65 36.28
C ARG A 519 18.32 -11.95 36.59
N PHE A 520 17.43 -11.82 35.61
CA PHE A 520 15.99 -11.89 35.84
C PHE A 520 15.37 -13.18 35.31
N LEU A 521 14.56 -13.83 36.16
CA LEU A 521 13.59 -14.85 35.78
C LEU A 521 12.19 -14.27 35.97
N THR A 522 11.33 -14.40 34.96
CA THR A 522 9.94 -13.95 35.05
C THR A 522 9.00 -15.13 35.08
N VAL A 523 8.04 -15.11 36.00
CA VAL A 523 7.12 -16.23 36.22
C VAL A 523 5.67 -15.75 36.35
N GLY A 524 4.79 -16.37 35.59
CA GLY A 524 3.34 -16.15 35.60
C GLY A 524 2.64 -17.24 36.39
N ILE A 525 1.82 -16.83 37.35
CA ILE A 525 1.18 -17.71 38.32
C ILE A 525 -0.35 -17.71 38.09
N ALA A 526 -1.01 -18.81 38.47
CA ALA A 526 -2.46 -18.96 38.33
C ALA A 526 -3.30 -17.95 39.13
N ASP A 527 -2.70 -17.21 40.07
CA ASP A 527 -3.31 -16.12 40.83
C ASP A 527 -3.45 -14.81 40.01
N SER A 528 -3.22 -14.87 38.70
CA SER A 528 -3.18 -13.71 37.79
C SER A 528 -2.11 -12.68 38.17
N THR A 529 -0.97 -13.13 38.70
CA THR A 529 0.20 -12.29 38.93
C THR A 529 1.39 -12.72 38.08
N VAL A 530 2.23 -11.75 37.75
CA VAL A 530 3.58 -11.97 37.21
C VAL A 530 4.60 -11.47 38.22
N ARG A 531 5.64 -12.28 38.43
CA ARG A 531 6.71 -11.99 39.38
C ARG A 531 8.06 -11.99 38.67
N VAL A 532 8.90 -11.04 39.02
CA VAL A 532 10.31 -10.98 38.61
C VAL A 532 11.16 -11.50 39.76
N ILE A 533 12.08 -12.41 39.46
CA ILE A 533 12.90 -13.15 40.43
C ILE A 533 14.36 -12.93 40.06
N SER A 534 15.20 -12.69 41.08
CA SER A 534 16.65 -12.58 40.89
C SER A 534 17.30 -13.96 40.75
N LEU A 535 18.24 -14.08 39.83
CA LEU A 535 19.14 -15.23 39.64
C LEU A 535 20.61 -14.87 39.95
N ASP A 536 20.84 -13.71 40.56
CA ASP A 536 22.18 -13.36 41.03
C ASP A 536 22.58 -14.23 42.22
N PRO A 537 23.87 -14.62 42.33
CA PRO A 537 24.33 -15.51 43.40
C PRO A 537 24.06 -15.03 44.84
N GLN A 538 23.86 -13.72 45.02
CA GLN A 538 23.63 -13.12 46.35
C GLN A 538 22.18 -13.30 46.83
N ASP A 539 21.23 -13.36 45.90
CA ASP A 539 19.79 -13.35 46.16
C ASP A 539 19.02 -14.29 45.19
N THR A 540 19.65 -15.42 44.86
CA THR A 540 19.12 -16.45 43.95
C THR A 540 17.73 -16.90 44.39
N LEU A 541 16.78 -16.89 43.45
CA LEU A 541 15.37 -17.27 43.65
C LEU A 541 14.57 -16.37 44.61
N SER A 542 15.08 -15.18 44.95
CA SER A 542 14.32 -14.18 45.70
C SER A 542 13.36 -13.39 44.79
N PRO A 543 12.10 -13.15 45.20
CA PRO A 543 11.16 -12.33 44.44
C PRO A 543 11.54 -10.84 44.57
N LEU A 544 11.77 -10.18 43.45
CA LEU A 544 12.09 -8.75 43.38
C LEU A 544 10.83 -7.90 43.30
N SER A 545 9.98 -8.18 42.31
CA SER A 545 8.77 -7.39 42.04
C SER A 545 7.59 -8.27 41.64
N MET A 546 6.37 -7.76 41.86
CA MET A 546 5.10 -8.43 41.57
C MET A 546 4.14 -7.44 40.89
N GLN A 547 3.47 -7.88 39.84
CA GLN A 547 2.43 -7.12 39.15
C GLN A 547 1.16 -7.99 39.03
N ALA A 548 0.02 -7.43 39.44
CA ALA A 548 -1.28 -8.03 39.21
C ALA A 548 -1.75 -7.80 37.76
N LEU A 549 -2.34 -8.82 37.16
CA LEU A 549 -2.82 -8.84 35.79
C LEU A 549 -4.35 -8.87 35.75
N PRO A 550 -4.98 -8.36 34.67
CA PRO A 550 -6.44 -8.41 34.53
C PRO A 550 -6.99 -9.80 34.22
N SER A 551 -6.14 -10.75 33.81
CA SER A 551 -6.47 -12.14 33.49
C SER A 551 -5.25 -13.01 33.73
N GLN A 552 -5.43 -14.34 33.79
CA GLN A 552 -4.32 -15.28 33.90
C GLN A 552 -3.34 -15.15 32.72
N PRO A 553 -2.02 -15.22 32.99
CA PRO A 553 -0.99 -15.17 31.95
C PRO A 553 -0.84 -16.53 31.26
N GLU A 554 -0.86 -16.52 29.93
CA GLU A 554 -0.66 -17.70 29.08
C GLU A 554 0.82 -17.86 28.68
N SER A 555 1.51 -16.74 28.42
CA SER A 555 2.90 -16.73 27.98
C SER A 555 3.65 -15.47 28.42
N LEU A 556 4.98 -15.58 28.50
CA LEU A 556 5.89 -14.50 28.86
C LEU A 556 7.08 -14.49 27.92
N LEU A 557 7.58 -13.30 27.58
CA LEU A 557 8.86 -13.11 26.92
C LEU A 557 9.58 -11.88 27.45
N LEU A 558 10.71 -12.11 28.11
CA LEU A 558 11.64 -11.05 28.49
C LEU A 558 12.61 -10.80 27.34
N LEU A 559 12.65 -9.57 26.83
CA LEU A 559 13.53 -9.19 25.73
C LEU A 559 14.29 -7.90 26.06
N GLU A 560 15.61 -7.95 25.94
CA GLU A 560 16.45 -6.77 26.01
C GLU A 560 16.56 -6.13 24.62
N THR A 561 16.27 -4.83 24.52
CA THR A 561 16.39 -4.10 23.25
C THR A 561 17.49 -3.04 23.37
N THR A 562 18.45 -3.08 22.47
CA THR A 562 19.52 -2.08 22.37
C THR A 562 19.07 -0.91 21.50
N SER A 563 19.30 0.31 21.96
CA SER A 563 19.04 1.52 21.17
C SER A 563 20.08 1.69 20.06
N GLU A 564 19.67 2.15 18.88
CA GLU A 564 20.53 2.24 17.67
C GLU A 564 21.70 3.24 17.80
N ASP A 565 21.68 4.14 18.78
CA ASP A 565 22.69 5.21 18.91
C ASP A 565 24.02 4.76 19.52
N GLY A 566 24.20 3.48 19.86
CA GLY A 566 25.44 2.94 20.45
C GLY A 566 25.87 3.60 21.78
N LYS A 567 25.05 4.51 22.31
CA LYS A 567 25.29 5.35 23.49
C LYS A 567 24.14 5.27 24.51
N GLY A 568 23.04 4.60 24.19
CA GLY A 568 21.89 4.46 25.09
C GLY A 568 21.92 3.15 25.87
N SER A 569 21.55 3.22 27.15
CA SER A 569 21.32 2.06 28.02
C SER A 569 20.36 1.07 27.36
N SER A 570 20.67 -0.23 27.46
CA SER A 570 19.73 -1.27 27.06
C SER A 570 18.46 -1.18 27.91
N THR A 571 17.31 -1.37 27.26
CA THR A 571 16.01 -1.37 27.95
C THR A 571 15.42 -2.77 27.88
N ILE A 572 15.05 -3.30 29.04
CA ILE A 572 14.44 -4.62 29.16
C ILE A 572 12.92 -4.47 29.06
N HIS A 573 12.31 -5.23 28.17
CA HIS A 573 10.86 -5.27 27.99
C HIS A 573 10.32 -6.66 28.32
N LEU A 574 9.38 -6.70 29.25
CA LEU A 574 8.59 -7.88 29.56
C LEU A 574 7.29 -7.84 28.76
N ASN A 575 7.13 -8.82 27.87
CA ASN A 575 5.92 -9.01 27.07
C ASN A 575 5.09 -10.14 27.71
N ILE A 576 3.84 -9.84 28.06
CA ILE A 576 2.94 -10.73 28.80
C ILE A 576 1.71 -11.00 27.94
N GLY A 577 1.54 -12.23 27.49
CA GLY A 577 0.34 -12.68 26.79
C GLY A 577 -0.69 -13.24 27.78
N LEU A 578 -1.92 -12.73 27.73
CA LEU A 578 -3.01 -13.16 28.62
C LEU A 578 -3.98 -14.11 27.91
N GLN A 579 -4.71 -14.90 28.71
CA GLN A 579 -5.75 -15.81 28.20
C GLN A 579 -6.93 -15.09 27.54
N ASN A 580 -7.23 -13.86 27.95
CA ASN A 580 -8.31 -13.05 27.39
C ASN A 580 -7.97 -12.37 26.04
N GLY A 581 -6.81 -12.66 25.45
CA GLY A 581 -6.41 -12.10 24.16
C GLY A 581 -5.66 -10.76 24.22
N CYS A 582 -5.35 -10.26 25.43
CA CYS A 582 -4.55 -9.04 25.60
C CYS A 582 -3.05 -9.35 25.69
N LEU A 583 -2.24 -8.49 25.06
CA LEU A 583 -0.81 -8.38 25.24
C LEU A 583 -0.50 -7.16 26.10
N LEU A 584 0.29 -7.35 27.16
CA LEU A 584 0.87 -6.28 27.96
C LEU A 584 2.35 -6.19 27.66
N ARG A 585 2.86 -4.97 27.46
CA ARG A 585 4.29 -4.70 27.38
C ARG A 585 4.67 -3.77 28.51
N THR A 586 5.59 -4.22 29.35
CA THR A 586 6.05 -3.50 30.55
C THR A 586 7.56 -3.33 30.46
N THR A 587 8.07 -2.15 30.77
CA THR A 587 9.52 -1.93 30.92
C THR A 587 9.97 -2.43 32.28
N VAL A 588 11.05 -3.21 32.32
CA VAL A 588 11.66 -3.69 33.56
C VAL A 588 12.95 -2.91 33.80
N ASP A 589 13.11 -2.35 34.98
CA ASP A 589 14.34 -1.67 35.37
C ASP A 589 15.49 -2.67 35.56
N ASN A 590 16.66 -2.36 35.02
CA ASN A 590 17.81 -3.28 35.01
C ASN A 590 18.43 -3.45 36.42
N VAL A 591 18.18 -2.53 37.34
CA VAL A 591 18.74 -2.57 38.70
C VAL A 591 17.75 -3.15 39.70
N THR A 592 16.54 -2.59 39.78
CA THR A 592 15.54 -2.95 40.77
C THR A 592 14.65 -4.12 40.36
N GLY A 593 14.52 -4.37 39.05
CA GLY A 593 13.52 -5.30 38.53
C GLY A 593 12.09 -4.74 38.62
N ASP A 594 11.91 -3.45 38.92
CA ASP A 594 10.60 -2.82 38.97
C ASP A 594 9.96 -2.70 37.59
N MET A 595 8.65 -2.92 37.56
CA MET A 595 7.82 -2.93 36.37
C MET A 595 7.16 -1.57 36.15
N MET A 596 7.49 -0.90 35.04
CA MET A 596 7.04 0.45 34.67
C MET A 596 6.47 0.50 33.24
N ASP A 597 5.81 1.61 32.87
CA ASP A 597 5.24 1.90 31.52
C ASP A 597 4.49 0.69 30.88
N THR A 598 3.50 0.14 31.59
CA THR A 598 2.67 -0.95 31.06
C THR A 598 1.73 -0.45 29.96
N ARG A 599 1.89 -0.99 28.75
CA ARG A 599 1.01 -0.73 27.60
C ARG A 599 0.18 -1.96 27.28
N THR A 600 -1.13 -1.79 27.15
CA THR A 600 -2.06 -2.89 26.81
C THR A 600 -2.52 -2.81 25.36
N ARG A 601 -2.55 -3.95 24.68
CA ARG A 601 -3.12 -4.12 23.34
C ARG A 601 -3.96 -5.40 23.27
N TYR A 602 -5.15 -5.32 22.69
CA TYR A 602 -5.97 -6.48 22.39
C TYR A 602 -5.56 -7.05 21.02
N LEU A 603 -5.21 -8.33 20.96
CA LEU A 603 -4.72 -8.98 19.73
C LEU A 603 -5.77 -9.89 19.06
N GLY A 604 -6.71 -10.43 19.83
CA GLY A 604 -7.67 -11.39 19.33
C GLY A 604 -8.46 -12.12 20.42
N THR A 605 -9.32 -13.05 20.02
CA THR A 605 -10.19 -13.82 20.94
C THR A 605 -9.50 -15.04 21.57
N ARG A 606 -8.39 -15.52 20.99
CA ARG A 606 -7.62 -16.66 21.51
C ARG A 606 -6.55 -16.19 22.52
N PRO A 607 -6.13 -17.06 23.46
CA PRO A 607 -5.01 -16.78 24.36
C PRO A 607 -3.75 -16.34 23.59
N VAL A 608 -3.04 -15.33 24.10
CA VAL A 608 -1.84 -14.80 23.45
C VAL A 608 -0.62 -15.64 23.81
N ARG A 609 0.03 -16.21 22.80
CA ARG A 609 1.35 -16.84 22.93
C ARG A 609 2.42 -15.93 22.37
N VAL A 610 3.56 -15.83 23.04
CA VAL A 610 4.64 -14.91 22.67
C VAL A 610 5.90 -15.72 22.37
N PHE A 611 6.49 -15.50 21.19
CA PHE A 611 7.68 -16.17 20.68
C PHE A 611 8.75 -15.15 20.30
N ARG A 612 10.02 -15.50 20.51
CA ARG A 612 11.15 -14.72 20.02
C ARG A 612 11.45 -15.09 18.57
N VAL A 613 11.57 -14.08 17.72
CA VAL A 613 11.95 -14.23 16.31
C VAL A 613 13.00 -13.20 15.94
N ARG A 614 13.78 -13.45 14.89
CA ARG A 614 14.76 -12.50 14.38
C ARG A 614 14.22 -11.82 13.11
N SER A 615 14.39 -10.51 13.01
CA SER A 615 13.99 -9.74 11.83
C SER A 615 14.95 -8.56 11.63
N GLN A 616 15.50 -8.39 10.42
CA GLN A 616 16.56 -7.41 10.11
C GLN A 616 17.76 -7.50 11.07
N ASN A 617 18.20 -8.73 11.37
CA ASN A 617 19.24 -9.03 12.33
C ASN A 617 19.01 -8.54 13.77
N LYS A 618 17.79 -8.10 14.10
CA LYS A 618 17.40 -7.66 15.44
C LYS A 618 16.39 -8.64 16.02
N ASP A 619 16.33 -8.68 17.35
CA ASP A 619 15.29 -9.43 18.03
C ASP A 619 13.93 -8.73 17.89
N ALA A 620 12.94 -9.54 17.55
CA ALA A 620 11.55 -9.16 17.43
C ALA A 620 10.68 -10.17 18.18
N VAL A 621 9.44 -9.80 18.41
CA VAL A 621 8.49 -10.59 19.20
C VAL A 621 7.30 -10.94 18.33
N LEU A 622 7.07 -12.23 18.10
CA LEU A 622 5.90 -12.75 17.40
C LEU A 622 4.85 -13.17 18.42
N CYS A 623 3.69 -12.53 18.37
CA CYS A 623 2.55 -12.85 19.22
C CYS A 623 1.48 -13.59 18.41
N THR A 624 1.03 -14.76 18.84
CA THR A 624 -0.05 -15.49 18.17
C THR A 624 -1.32 -15.48 19.03
N SER A 625 -2.47 -15.26 18.38
CA SER A 625 -3.81 -15.28 18.97
C SER A 625 -4.81 -15.72 17.88
N SER A 626 -5.93 -15.01 17.67
CA SER A 626 -6.78 -15.21 16.48
C SER A 626 -6.09 -14.75 15.20
N ARG A 627 -5.14 -13.82 15.30
CA ARG A 627 -4.19 -13.47 14.26
C ARG A 627 -2.78 -13.47 14.84
N SER A 628 -1.79 -13.64 13.98
CA SER A 628 -0.38 -13.50 14.34
C SER A 628 0.04 -12.03 14.19
N TRP A 629 0.82 -11.51 15.14
CA TRP A 629 1.26 -10.12 15.21
C TRP A 629 2.77 -10.07 15.42
N LEU A 630 3.46 -9.25 14.65
CA LEU A 630 4.89 -9.02 14.79
C LEU A 630 5.15 -7.67 15.45
N LEU A 631 5.86 -7.70 16.57
CA LEU A 631 6.40 -6.53 17.27
C LEU A 631 7.88 -6.40 16.94
N TYR A 632 8.26 -5.33 16.26
CA TYR A 632 9.63 -5.09 15.82
C TYR A 632 10.00 -3.60 15.95
N HIS A 633 11.30 -3.32 15.93
CA HIS A 633 11.84 -1.97 15.94
C HIS A 633 12.23 -1.56 14.51
N TYR A 634 11.61 -0.50 13.99
CA TYR A 634 11.87 0.01 12.64
C TYR A 634 11.81 1.55 12.64
N GLN A 635 12.78 2.20 11.98
CA GLN A 635 12.89 3.67 11.93
C GLN A 635 12.81 4.35 13.31
N ASN A 636 13.54 3.84 14.31
CA ASN A 636 13.53 4.36 15.69
C ASN A 636 12.15 4.34 16.39
N ARG A 637 11.25 3.44 15.95
CA ARG A 637 9.93 3.26 16.56
C ARG A 637 9.57 1.78 16.67
N PHE A 638 8.84 1.43 17.73
CA PHE A 638 8.23 0.12 17.84
C PHE A 638 6.93 0.05 17.03
N HIS A 639 6.85 -0.95 16.16
CA HIS A 639 5.68 -1.26 15.36
C HIS A 639 5.11 -2.61 15.81
N LEU A 640 3.79 -2.66 16.03
CA LEU A 640 3.04 -3.89 16.29
C LEU A 640 2.05 -4.05 15.13
N THR A 641 2.38 -4.92 14.18
CA THR A 641 1.59 -5.11 12.96
C THR A 641 1.15 -6.56 12.84
N PRO A 642 -0.10 -6.81 12.43
CA PRO A 642 -0.54 -8.18 12.22
C PRO A 642 0.15 -8.77 10.97
N LEU A 643 0.21 -10.09 10.88
CA LEU A 643 0.57 -10.81 9.66
C LEU A 643 -0.69 -11.03 8.83
N SER A 644 -0.58 -10.87 7.51
CA SER A 644 -1.63 -11.25 6.57
C SER A 644 -1.53 -12.74 6.27
N TYR A 645 -1.75 -13.58 7.29
CA TYR A 645 -1.50 -15.01 7.21
C TYR A 645 -2.50 -15.82 8.04
N VAL A 646 -2.49 -17.15 7.86
CA VAL A 646 -3.31 -18.07 8.66
C VAL A 646 -2.91 -18.05 10.13
N THR A 647 -3.79 -18.52 11.00
CA THR A 647 -3.54 -18.54 12.44
C THR A 647 -2.43 -19.53 12.77
N LEU A 648 -1.42 -19.07 13.51
CA LEU A 648 -0.27 -19.88 13.89
C LEU A 648 -0.38 -20.31 15.34
N GLU A 649 -0.02 -21.56 15.64
CA GLU A 649 -0.08 -22.10 17.00
C GLU A 649 1.23 -21.94 17.77
N SER A 650 2.35 -22.17 17.08
CA SER A 650 3.71 -22.07 17.61
C SER A 650 4.66 -21.61 16.51
N ALA A 651 5.73 -20.92 16.90
CA ALA A 651 6.74 -20.43 15.98
C ALA A 651 8.11 -20.34 16.64
N SER A 652 9.16 -20.49 15.83
CA SER A 652 10.56 -20.34 16.21
C SER A 652 11.34 -19.61 15.10
N SER A 653 12.39 -18.88 15.48
CA SER A 653 13.29 -18.22 14.52
C SER A 653 14.06 -19.25 13.70
N PHE A 654 14.23 -19.06 12.41
CA PHE A 654 14.88 -20.04 11.53
C PHE A 654 15.95 -19.39 10.65
N SER A 655 17.08 -20.06 10.49
CA SER A 655 18.16 -19.68 9.58
C SER A 655 18.69 -20.90 8.83
N SER A 656 18.72 -20.82 7.50
CA SER A 656 19.34 -21.79 6.60
C SER A 656 20.06 -21.10 5.44
N GLU A 657 20.78 -21.87 4.61
CA GLU A 657 21.43 -21.33 3.41
C GLU A 657 20.41 -20.77 2.40
N GLN A 658 19.21 -21.37 2.33
CA GLN A 658 18.12 -20.93 1.45
C GLN A 658 17.35 -19.75 2.02
N CYS A 659 17.24 -19.65 3.35
CA CYS A 659 16.50 -18.61 4.04
C CYS A 659 17.32 -18.08 5.22
N LEU A 660 18.04 -16.97 5.01
CA LEU A 660 18.92 -16.37 6.02
C LEU A 660 18.16 -15.89 7.27
N GLU A 661 16.96 -15.35 7.08
CA GLU A 661 16.07 -14.89 8.14
C GLU A 661 14.64 -15.38 7.88
N GLY A 662 14.29 -16.50 8.50
CA GLY A 662 12.97 -17.11 8.42
C GLY A 662 12.33 -17.32 9.80
N ILE A 663 11.08 -17.77 9.76
CA ILE A 663 10.31 -18.22 10.90
C ILE A 663 9.73 -19.57 10.52
N VAL A 664 9.99 -20.59 11.33
CA VAL A 664 9.30 -21.87 11.25
C VAL A 664 8.07 -21.77 12.13
N ALA A 665 6.90 -22.06 11.60
CA ALA A 665 5.65 -22.01 12.32
C ALA A 665 4.79 -23.25 12.06
N ILE A 666 3.93 -23.54 13.03
CA ILE A 666 2.91 -24.58 12.94
C ILE A 666 1.56 -23.92 12.73
N ALA A 667 0.79 -24.43 11.76
CA ALA A 667 -0.62 -24.13 11.60
C ALA A 667 -1.40 -25.44 11.45
N GLU A 668 -2.25 -25.74 12.43
CA GLU A 668 -3.05 -26.98 12.49
C GLU A 668 -2.15 -28.23 12.34
N ASN A 669 -2.29 -28.97 11.24
CA ASN A 669 -1.50 -30.17 10.91
C ASN A 669 -0.33 -29.89 9.96
N THR A 670 0.03 -28.62 9.72
CA THR A 670 1.08 -28.24 8.76
C THR A 670 2.25 -27.53 9.44
N LEU A 671 3.46 -27.91 9.05
CA LEU A 671 4.70 -27.18 9.29
C LEU A 671 4.95 -26.22 8.13
N ARG A 672 5.23 -24.95 8.45
CA ARG A 672 5.39 -23.89 7.46
C ARG A 672 6.68 -23.13 7.74
N ILE A 673 7.51 -22.98 6.71
CA ILE A 673 8.70 -22.13 6.74
C ILE A 673 8.36 -20.85 5.99
N MET A 674 8.43 -19.72 6.67
CA MET A 674 8.00 -18.44 6.14
C MET A 674 9.01 -17.34 6.41
N ALA A 675 9.05 -16.30 5.58
CA ALA A 675 9.88 -15.12 5.78
C ALA A 675 9.04 -13.84 5.71
N VAL A 676 9.50 -12.80 6.42
CA VAL A 676 8.84 -11.48 6.46
C VAL A 676 9.81 -10.45 5.90
N GLU A 677 9.76 -10.25 4.58
CA GLU A 677 10.74 -9.41 3.87
C GLU A 677 10.36 -7.93 3.89
N LYS A 678 9.07 -7.59 3.69
CA LYS A 678 8.60 -6.20 3.52
C LYS A 678 8.01 -5.62 4.80
N LEU A 679 8.87 -5.14 5.70
CA LEU A 679 8.44 -4.52 6.96
C LEU A 679 7.86 -3.10 6.82
N GLY A 680 8.08 -2.43 5.68
CA GLY A 680 7.64 -1.05 5.46
C GLY A 680 6.20 -0.88 4.93
N ALA A 681 5.56 -1.95 4.46
CA ALA A 681 4.22 -1.91 3.88
C ALA A 681 3.19 -2.38 4.91
N SER A 682 2.18 -1.55 5.18
CA SER A 682 1.12 -1.88 6.15
C SER A 682 -0.03 -2.70 5.55
N PHE A 683 -0.21 -2.63 4.23
CA PHE A 683 -1.25 -3.37 3.52
C PHE A 683 -0.63 -4.40 2.58
N ASN A 684 -1.16 -5.61 2.64
CA ASN A 684 -0.94 -6.63 1.62
C ASN A 684 -2.01 -6.51 0.54
N HIS A 685 -1.62 -6.70 -0.73
CA HIS A 685 -2.45 -6.56 -1.90
C HIS A 685 -2.69 -7.93 -2.55
N ILE A 686 -3.96 -8.33 -2.66
CA ILE A 686 -4.36 -9.38 -3.60
C ILE A 686 -5.03 -8.72 -4.79
N THR A 687 -4.61 -9.08 -6.00
CA THR A 687 -5.01 -8.38 -7.22
C THR A 687 -5.77 -9.33 -8.15
N TYR A 688 -6.97 -8.93 -8.58
CA TYR A 688 -7.76 -9.63 -9.59
C TYR A 688 -7.90 -8.76 -10.84
N PRO A 689 -7.45 -9.21 -12.03
CA PRO A 689 -7.48 -8.42 -13.26
C PRO A 689 -8.90 -8.22 -13.80
N LEU A 690 -9.16 -7.05 -14.37
CA LEU A 690 -10.43 -6.63 -14.99
C LEU A 690 -10.20 -6.30 -16.48
N LYS A 691 -11.28 -6.12 -17.24
CA LYS A 691 -11.21 -5.89 -18.71
C LYS A 691 -11.27 -4.41 -19.06
N PHE A 692 -12.17 -3.66 -18.41
CA PHE A 692 -12.35 -2.23 -18.61
C PHE A 692 -12.23 -1.47 -17.29
N THR A 693 -12.22 -0.13 -17.33
CA THR A 693 -12.15 0.69 -16.11
C THR A 693 -13.38 0.47 -15.22
N PRO A 694 -13.23 -0.02 -13.98
CA PRO A 694 -14.35 -0.23 -13.06
C PRO A 694 -14.91 1.10 -12.58
N ARG A 695 -16.24 1.19 -12.45
CA ARG A 695 -16.95 2.40 -12.02
C ARG A 695 -17.55 2.30 -10.63
N ARG A 696 -18.20 1.18 -10.33
CA ARG A 696 -18.90 0.97 -9.06
C ARG A 696 -19.08 -0.52 -8.80
N MET A 697 -19.11 -0.90 -7.53
CA MET A 697 -19.40 -2.26 -7.11
C MET A 697 -20.53 -2.33 -6.08
N ILE A 698 -21.14 -3.50 -5.98
CA ILE A 698 -22.16 -3.87 -5.00
C ILE A 698 -21.87 -5.26 -4.46
N VAL A 699 -22.15 -5.45 -3.18
CA VAL A 699 -21.86 -6.68 -2.46
C VAL A 699 -23.13 -7.47 -2.26
N HIS A 700 -23.10 -8.78 -2.52
CA HIS A 700 -24.23 -9.65 -2.21
C HIS A 700 -24.38 -9.79 -0.67
N PRO A 701 -25.55 -9.51 -0.07
CA PRO A 701 -25.69 -9.49 1.39
C PRO A 701 -25.41 -10.83 2.10
N LEU A 702 -25.71 -11.95 1.42
CA LEU A 702 -25.61 -13.29 2.00
C LEU A 702 -24.43 -14.12 1.48
N ALA A 703 -23.84 -13.72 0.35
CA ALA A 703 -22.85 -14.51 -0.37
C ALA A 703 -21.54 -13.74 -0.46
N THR A 704 -20.41 -14.45 -0.58
CA THR A 704 -19.08 -13.84 -0.73
C THR A 704 -18.81 -13.41 -2.17
N SER A 705 -19.82 -12.86 -2.84
CA SER A 705 -19.75 -12.43 -4.23
C SER A 705 -19.97 -10.93 -4.38
N LEU A 706 -19.26 -10.36 -5.34
CA LEU A 706 -19.23 -8.94 -5.65
C LEU A 706 -19.60 -8.75 -7.11
N MET A 707 -20.59 -7.89 -7.35
CA MET A 707 -20.99 -7.51 -8.70
C MET A 707 -20.50 -6.09 -8.98
N MET A 708 -19.92 -5.88 -10.17
CA MET A 708 -19.31 -4.61 -10.56
C MET A 708 -19.63 -4.26 -12.00
N ILE A 709 -19.49 -2.97 -12.31
CA ILE A 709 -19.62 -2.43 -13.66
C ILE A 709 -18.29 -1.87 -14.15
N GLU A 710 -17.92 -2.23 -15.37
CA GLU A 710 -16.71 -1.77 -16.04
C GLU A 710 -17.11 -0.98 -17.30
N THR A 711 -16.51 0.18 -17.53
CA THR A 711 -16.92 1.10 -18.61
C THR A 711 -15.78 2.00 -19.09
N ASP A 712 -15.47 1.90 -20.38
CA ASP A 712 -14.47 2.72 -21.06
C ASP A 712 -15.04 3.54 -22.22
N HIS A 713 -14.50 4.76 -22.34
CA HIS A 713 -14.74 5.66 -23.46
C HIS A 713 -13.70 5.44 -24.55
N ALA A 714 -14.10 5.64 -25.81
CA ALA A 714 -13.25 5.39 -26.97
C ALA A 714 -12.72 3.95 -26.98
N ALA A 715 -13.60 3.00 -26.68
CA ALA A 715 -13.29 1.57 -26.65
C ALA A 715 -14.31 0.76 -27.46
N TYR A 716 -13.88 -0.41 -27.96
CA TYR A 716 -14.73 -1.37 -28.63
C TYR A 716 -15.12 -2.51 -27.69
N THR A 717 -16.33 -3.03 -27.87
CA THR A 717 -16.74 -4.33 -27.30
C THR A 717 -16.01 -5.47 -28.02
N THR A 718 -15.84 -6.62 -27.38
CA THR A 718 -15.12 -7.76 -28.00
C THR A 718 -15.76 -8.20 -29.31
N ILE A 719 -17.10 -8.19 -29.36
CA ILE A 719 -17.86 -8.52 -30.57
C ILE A 719 -17.58 -7.52 -31.70
N THR A 720 -17.47 -6.23 -31.40
CA THR A 720 -17.25 -5.20 -32.42
C THR A 720 -15.80 -5.18 -32.89
N LEU A 721 -14.86 -5.44 -31.98
CA LEU A 721 -13.44 -5.55 -32.29
C LEU A 721 -13.16 -6.74 -33.22
N ASP A 722 -13.73 -7.92 -32.92
CA ASP A 722 -13.57 -9.12 -33.74
C ASP A 722 -14.15 -8.93 -35.15
N LYS A 723 -15.30 -8.25 -35.27
CA LYS A 723 -15.86 -7.87 -36.58
C LYS A 723 -14.92 -6.96 -37.35
N LYS A 724 -14.44 -5.88 -36.73
CA LYS A 724 -13.51 -4.95 -37.37
C LYS A 724 -12.21 -5.61 -37.81
N ARG A 725 -11.68 -6.52 -37.00
CA ARG A 725 -10.47 -7.28 -37.31
C ARG A 725 -10.70 -8.17 -38.55
N ASN A 726 -11.84 -8.83 -38.63
CA ASN A 726 -12.21 -9.61 -39.81
C ASN A 726 -12.42 -8.73 -41.05
N ASP A 727 -13.09 -7.58 -40.90
CA ASP A 727 -13.30 -6.63 -41.99
C ASP A 727 -11.97 -6.08 -42.53
N MET A 728 -11.03 -5.72 -41.65
CA MET A 728 -9.68 -5.28 -42.04
C MET A 728 -8.90 -6.39 -42.76
N ALA A 729 -8.98 -7.63 -42.27
CA ALA A 729 -8.34 -8.77 -42.91
C ALA A 729 -8.90 -9.00 -44.33
N ASP A 730 -10.21 -8.84 -44.51
CA ASP A 730 -10.86 -8.95 -45.82
C ASP A 730 -10.44 -7.80 -46.76
N ASP A 731 -10.32 -6.59 -46.25
CA ASP A 731 -9.91 -5.42 -47.04
C ASP A 731 -8.44 -5.51 -47.49
N ILE A 732 -7.54 -6.03 -46.64
CA ILE A 732 -6.13 -6.30 -47.01
C ILE A 732 -6.06 -7.26 -48.20
N VAL A 733 -6.84 -8.34 -48.18
CA VAL A 733 -6.89 -9.31 -49.29
C VAL A 733 -7.48 -8.70 -50.56
N ARG A 734 -8.40 -7.74 -50.43
CA ARG A 734 -9.02 -7.05 -51.59
C ARG A 734 -8.11 -6.01 -52.25
N LEU A 735 -7.22 -5.39 -51.47
CA LEU A 735 -6.32 -4.33 -51.96
C LEU A 735 -5.11 -4.89 -52.73
N ALA A 736 -4.79 -6.17 -52.55
CA ALA A 736 -3.71 -6.83 -53.29
C ALA A 736 -4.06 -6.97 -54.78
N THR A 737 -3.22 -6.40 -55.64
CA THR A 737 -3.45 -6.38 -57.09
C THR A 737 -2.74 -7.52 -57.83
N ASP A 738 -1.60 -7.98 -57.30
CA ASP A 738 -0.76 -9.00 -57.94
C ASP A 738 -0.85 -10.38 -57.28
N MET A 739 -0.57 -11.45 -58.04
CA MET A 739 -0.65 -12.85 -57.58
C MET A 739 0.24 -13.16 -56.36
N GLU A 740 1.45 -12.61 -56.30
CA GLU A 740 2.40 -12.78 -55.17
C GLU A 740 1.97 -11.94 -53.95
N GLU A 741 1.45 -10.73 -54.17
CA GLU A 741 0.89 -9.88 -53.11
C GLU A 741 -0.35 -10.50 -52.48
N VAL A 742 -1.17 -11.21 -53.26
CA VAL A 742 -2.39 -11.89 -52.77
C VAL A 742 -2.03 -13.03 -51.81
N GLU A 743 -0.92 -13.74 -52.03
CA GLU A 743 -0.49 -14.83 -51.14
C GLU A 743 0.06 -14.27 -49.81
N LEU A 744 0.88 -13.22 -49.88
CA LEU A 744 1.36 -12.50 -48.70
C LEU A 744 0.23 -11.81 -47.92
N ALA A 745 -0.72 -11.20 -48.63
CA ALA A 745 -1.90 -10.54 -48.04
C ALA A 745 -2.79 -11.55 -47.30
N LYS A 746 -2.91 -12.79 -47.80
CA LYS A 746 -3.62 -13.86 -47.11
C LYS A 746 -2.91 -14.28 -45.83
N GLU A 747 -1.59 -14.43 -45.86
CA GLU A 747 -0.79 -14.74 -44.67
C GLU A 747 -0.95 -13.64 -43.60
N ILE A 748 -0.86 -12.37 -44.00
CA ILE A 748 -1.09 -11.22 -43.11
C ILE A 748 -2.51 -11.21 -42.56
N ALA A 749 -3.52 -11.47 -43.39
CA ALA A 749 -4.92 -11.54 -42.97
C ALA A 749 -5.17 -12.67 -41.97
N ASP A 750 -4.54 -13.84 -42.15
CA ASP A 750 -4.65 -14.97 -41.24
C ASP A 750 -3.94 -14.68 -39.90
N VAL A 751 -2.77 -14.03 -39.92
CA VAL A 751 -2.10 -13.54 -38.71
C VAL A 751 -2.97 -12.52 -37.99
N LEU A 752 -3.59 -11.59 -38.71
CA LEU A 752 -4.43 -10.55 -38.11
C LEU A 752 -5.71 -11.11 -37.48
N ARG A 753 -6.27 -12.20 -38.02
CA ARG A 753 -7.43 -12.91 -37.45
C ARG A 753 -7.06 -13.73 -36.22
N ASN A 754 -5.90 -14.40 -36.24
CA ASN A 754 -5.49 -15.35 -35.20
C ASN A 754 -4.73 -14.68 -34.05
N ASN A 755 -3.96 -13.63 -34.31
CA ASN A 755 -3.16 -12.96 -33.30
C ASN A 755 -4.01 -11.96 -32.49
N ARG A 756 -4.23 -12.29 -31.22
CA ARG A 756 -4.88 -11.43 -30.25
C ARG A 756 -3.82 -10.89 -29.29
N PRO A 757 -3.22 -9.71 -29.56
CA PRO A 757 -2.21 -9.14 -28.67
C PRO A 757 -2.84 -8.87 -27.30
N ASP A 758 -2.05 -9.09 -26.25
CA ASP A 758 -2.48 -8.81 -24.88
C ASP A 758 -2.66 -7.30 -24.67
N GLU A 759 -3.91 -6.85 -24.55
CA GLU A 759 -4.28 -5.45 -24.34
C GLU A 759 -3.72 -4.89 -23.03
N THR A 760 -3.39 -5.74 -22.05
CA THR A 760 -2.77 -5.30 -20.80
C THR A 760 -1.33 -4.84 -21.00
N VAL A 761 -0.62 -5.39 -22.00
CA VAL A 761 0.77 -5.04 -22.31
C VAL A 761 0.80 -3.93 -23.35
N TYR A 762 0.13 -4.13 -24.48
CA TYR A 762 0.22 -3.25 -25.66
C TYR A 762 -0.80 -2.12 -25.69
N GLY A 763 -1.66 -2.05 -24.67
CA GLY A 763 -2.77 -1.10 -24.63
C GLY A 763 -3.98 -1.56 -25.43
N ALA A 764 -5.16 -1.09 -25.02
CA ALA A 764 -6.40 -1.41 -25.69
C ALA A 764 -6.57 -0.59 -26.98
N ALA A 765 -7.14 -1.20 -28.01
CA ALA A 765 -7.43 -0.52 -29.28
C ALA A 765 -8.42 0.64 -29.08
N LYS A 766 -7.98 1.86 -29.40
CA LYS A 766 -8.80 3.07 -29.25
C LYS A 766 -9.85 3.18 -30.37
N ALA A 767 -11.10 3.39 -29.98
CA ALA A 767 -12.20 3.69 -30.87
C ALA A 767 -12.36 5.20 -31.11
N ALA A 768 -13.15 5.58 -32.13
CA ALA A 768 -13.47 6.98 -32.36
C ALA A 768 -14.18 7.61 -31.14
N PRO A 769 -13.98 8.91 -30.85
CA PRO A 769 -14.67 9.60 -29.76
C PRO A 769 -16.18 9.42 -29.79
N GLY A 770 -16.78 9.08 -28.65
CA GLY A 770 -18.23 8.79 -28.53
C GLY A 770 -18.60 7.31 -28.64
N LYS A 771 -17.64 6.42 -28.92
CA LYS A 771 -17.81 4.96 -28.77
C LYS A 771 -17.58 4.52 -27.33
N TRP A 772 -18.39 3.57 -26.85
CA TRP A 772 -18.30 3.05 -25.48
C TRP A 772 -18.36 1.52 -25.46
N ALA A 773 -17.61 0.94 -24.53
CA ALA A 773 -17.66 -0.47 -24.19
C ALA A 773 -17.91 -0.62 -22.70
N SER A 774 -18.80 -1.55 -22.32
CA SER A 774 -19.15 -1.76 -20.92
C SER A 774 -19.53 -3.21 -20.62
N VAL A 775 -19.23 -3.66 -19.41
CA VAL A 775 -19.46 -5.04 -18.95
C VAL A 775 -19.98 -5.02 -17.52
N VAL A 776 -20.89 -5.94 -17.22
CA VAL A 776 -21.34 -6.28 -15.87
C VAL A 776 -20.68 -7.60 -15.47
N ARG A 777 -19.98 -7.62 -14.35
CA ARG A 777 -19.23 -8.79 -13.86
C ARG A 777 -19.68 -9.18 -12.46
N LEU A 778 -19.80 -10.48 -12.21
CA LEU A 778 -19.96 -11.08 -10.89
C LEU A 778 -18.72 -11.93 -10.57
N LEU A 779 -18.11 -11.68 -9.41
CA LEU A 779 -16.83 -12.28 -9.00
C LEU A 779 -16.93 -12.84 -7.57
N ASN A 780 -16.31 -14.01 -7.33
CA ASN A 780 -16.14 -14.54 -5.99
C ASN A 780 -14.91 -13.90 -5.33
N VAL A 781 -15.13 -13.31 -4.16
CA VAL A 781 -14.13 -12.50 -3.46
C VAL A 781 -12.98 -13.32 -2.90
N LYS A 782 -13.21 -14.60 -2.54
CA LYS A 782 -12.19 -15.47 -1.94
C LYS A 782 -11.28 -16.09 -3.00
N SER A 783 -11.86 -16.60 -4.09
CA SER A 783 -11.10 -17.27 -5.14
C SER A 783 -10.64 -16.34 -6.26
N GLY A 784 -11.29 -15.19 -6.44
CA GLY A 784 -11.09 -14.32 -7.61
C GLY A 784 -11.76 -14.83 -8.89
N GLU A 785 -12.50 -15.94 -8.81
CA GLU A 785 -13.13 -16.55 -9.96
C GLU A 785 -14.30 -15.71 -10.49
N VAL A 786 -14.36 -15.56 -11.81
CA VAL A 786 -15.43 -14.86 -12.50
C VAL A 786 -16.61 -15.81 -12.63
N LEU A 787 -17.65 -15.58 -11.85
CA LEU A 787 -18.83 -16.45 -11.79
C LEU A 787 -19.77 -16.22 -12.98
N SER A 788 -19.98 -14.95 -13.34
CA SER A 788 -20.84 -14.59 -14.47
C SER A 788 -20.42 -13.25 -15.08
N LEU A 789 -20.61 -13.11 -16.39
CA LEU A 789 -20.20 -11.95 -17.17
C LEU A 789 -21.27 -11.62 -18.21
N PHE A 790 -21.65 -10.35 -18.31
CA PHE A 790 -22.57 -9.85 -19.33
C PHE A 790 -21.99 -8.63 -20.02
N GLU A 791 -21.69 -8.76 -21.31
CA GLU A 791 -21.19 -7.66 -22.14
C GLU A 791 -22.36 -6.83 -22.70
N LEU A 792 -22.30 -5.51 -22.49
CA LEU A 792 -23.32 -4.60 -22.99
C LEU A 792 -23.11 -4.32 -24.49
N PRO A 793 -24.17 -3.95 -25.23
CA PRO A 793 -24.05 -3.54 -26.62
C PRO A 793 -23.10 -2.36 -26.80
N GLN A 794 -22.53 -2.24 -28.00
CA GLN A 794 -21.69 -1.11 -28.37
C GLN A 794 -22.43 0.22 -28.18
N ASP A 795 -21.74 1.22 -27.61
CA ASP A 795 -22.25 2.57 -27.33
C ASP A 795 -23.22 2.68 -26.14
N GLU A 796 -23.42 1.59 -25.39
CA GLU A 796 -24.07 1.61 -24.08
C GLU A 796 -23.03 1.60 -22.96
N ALA A 797 -23.06 2.64 -22.12
CA ALA A 797 -22.10 2.84 -21.04
C ALA A 797 -22.79 2.75 -19.68
N ALA A 798 -22.47 1.73 -18.88
CA ALA A 798 -22.94 1.64 -17.50
C ALA A 798 -22.34 2.78 -16.66
N LYS A 799 -23.14 3.38 -15.78
CA LYS A 799 -22.71 4.49 -14.90
C LYS A 799 -22.95 4.18 -13.44
N CYS A 800 -24.04 3.50 -13.14
CA CYS A 800 -24.42 3.20 -11.76
C CYS A 800 -25.02 1.79 -11.67
N ILE A 801 -24.88 1.21 -10.48
CA ILE A 801 -25.44 -0.09 -10.13
C ILE A 801 -25.96 -0.03 -8.70
N ALA A 802 -27.10 -0.67 -8.44
CA ALA A 802 -27.67 -0.78 -7.10
C ALA A 802 -28.43 -2.12 -6.95
N LEU A 803 -28.40 -2.67 -5.74
CA LEU A 803 -29.27 -3.77 -5.35
C LEU A 803 -30.60 -3.19 -4.89
N VAL A 804 -31.71 -3.66 -5.47
CA VAL A 804 -33.05 -3.26 -5.08
C VAL A 804 -33.89 -4.51 -4.81
N GLN A 805 -34.52 -4.52 -3.65
CA GLN A 805 -35.53 -5.49 -3.27
C GLN A 805 -36.89 -4.82 -3.42
N PHE A 806 -37.67 -5.24 -4.42
CA PHE A 806 -38.96 -4.63 -4.70
C PHE A 806 -40.05 -5.15 -3.75
N ALA A 807 -40.98 -4.31 -3.34
CA ALA A 807 -42.08 -4.69 -2.45
C ALA A 807 -42.95 -5.82 -3.03
N SER A 808 -43.06 -5.89 -4.36
CA SER A 808 -43.79 -6.94 -5.07
C SER A 808 -43.09 -8.31 -5.04
N HIS A 809 -41.78 -8.35 -4.79
CA HIS A 809 -40.95 -9.55 -4.76
C HIS A 809 -39.92 -9.44 -3.64
N GLN A 810 -40.38 -9.63 -2.40
CA GLN A 810 -39.50 -9.53 -1.23
C GLN A 810 -38.47 -10.66 -1.16
N ASP A 811 -38.74 -11.83 -1.73
CA ASP A 811 -37.82 -12.95 -1.62
C ASP A 811 -36.66 -12.90 -2.63
N THR A 812 -36.66 -11.91 -3.55
CA THR A 812 -35.64 -11.83 -4.61
C THR A 812 -34.88 -10.51 -4.60
N LEU A 813 -33.57 -10.62 -4.75
CA LEU A 813 -32.67 -9.49 -4.94
C LEU A 813 -32.49 -9.24 -6.43
N MET A 814 -32.73 -7.99 -6.85
CA MET A 814 -32.52 -7.57 -8.23
C MET A 814 -31.41 -6.52 -8.29
N ALA A 815 -30.46 -6.69 -9.21
CA ALA A 815 -29.48 -5.66 -9.52
C ALA A 815 -29.98 -4.80 -10.68
N LEU A 816 -30.04 -3.50 -10.45
CA LEU A 816 -30.37 -2.50 -11.47
C LEU A 816 -29.09 -1.83 -11.95
N VAL A 817 -28.84 -1.86 -13.25
CA VAL A 817 -27.70 -1.18 -13.88
C VAL A 817 -28.22 -0.04 -14.76
N GLY A 818 -27.83 1.19 -14.42
CA GLY A 818 -28.17 2.39 -15.16
C GLY A 818 -27.10 2.73 -16.19
N CYS A 819 -27.52 2.90 -17.43
CA CYS A 819 -26.66 3.13 -18.57
C CYS A 819 -27.02 4.38 -19.36
N THR A 820 -26.05 4.88 -20.11
CA THR A 820 -26.19 5.99 -21.07
C THR A 820 -25.90 5.51 -22.48
N ILE A 821 -26.64 6.02 -23.47
CA ILE A 821 -26.53 5.60 -24.86
C ILE A 821 -25.90 6.72 -25.69
N SER A 822 -24.83 6.39 -26.42
CA SER A 822 -24.14 7.27 -27.39
C SER A 822 -23.74 8.65 -26.81
N GLN A 823 -23.24 8.66 -25.58
CA GLN A 823 -22.83 9.90 -24.92
C GLN A 823 -21.53 10.45 -25.54
N LYS A 824 -21.54 11.71 -25.99
CA LYS A 824 -20.33 12.46 -26.36
C LYS A 824 -19.96 13.42 -25.24
N LEU A 825 -18.71 13.38 -24.76
CA LEU A 825 -18.27 14.15 -23.58
C LEU A 825 -18.06 15.65 -23.86
N ASN A 826 -17.59 16.01 -25.06
CA ASN A 826 -17.20 17.39 -25.41
C ASN A 826 -18.33 18.26 -25.97
N GLN A 827 -19.55 17.74 -26.10
CA GLN A 827 -20.69 18.47 -26.65
C GLN A 827 -21.81 18.55 -25.62
N VAL A 828 -22.48 19.70 -25.52
CA VAL A 828 -23.64 19.89 -24.64
C VAL A 828 -24.72 18.86 -25.03
N ALA A 829 -24.98 17.92 -24.13
CA ALA A 829 -25.74 16.69 -24.32
C ALA A 829 -27.22 16.90 -24.68
N LYS A 830 -27.53 17.30 -25.92
CA LYS A 830 -28.92 17.49 -26.38
C LYS A 830 -29.61 16.21 -26.89
N SER A 831 -28.90 15.11 -27.16
CA SER A 831 -29.53 13.87 -27.69
C SER A 831 -29.18 12.57 -26.94
N THR A 832 -28.57 12.65 -25.75
CA THR A 832 -28.19 11.46 -24.98
C THR A 832 -29.41 10.82 -24.31
N ARG A 833 -29.66 9.54 -24.61
CA ARG A 833 -30.70 8.71 -23.98
C ARG A 833 -30.08 7.80 -22.91
N GLY A 834 -30.91 7.15 -22.10
CA GLY A 834 -30.45 6.16 -21.11
C GLY A 834 -31.24 4.87 -21.16
N CYS A 835 -30.75 3.84 -20.48
CA CYS A 835 -31.47 2.59 -20.27
C CYS A 835 -31.17 2.04 -18.87
N ILE A 836 -32.07 1.19 -18.38
CA ILE A 836 -31.93 0.48 -17.11
C ILE A 836 -32.04 -1.01 -17.39
N TYR A 837 -30.99 -1.76 -17.06
CA TYR A 837 -30.99 -3.21 -17.08
C TYR A 837 -31.41 -3.74 -15.72
N THR A 838 -32.34 -4.70 -15.70
CA THR A 838 -32.77 -5.37 -14.47
C THR A 838 -32.29 -6.81 -14.51
N PHE A 839 -31.36 -7.15 -13.61
CA PHE A 839 -30.83 -8.49 -13.43
C PHE A 839 -31.41 -9.14 -12.16
N LEU A 840 -31.80 -10.40 -12.26
CA LEU A 840 -32.17 -11.22 -11.12
C LEU A 840 -30.92 -11.92 -10.58
N LEU A 841 -30.65 -11.78 -9.29
CA LEU A 841 -29.58 -12.53 -8.62
C LEU A 841 -30.13 -13.82 -8.04
N THR A 842 -29.38 -14.91 -8.17
CA THR A 842 -29.68 -16.14 -7.45
C THR A 842 -29.41 -15.99 -5.96
N ALA A 843 -30.16 -16.72 -5.13
CA ALA A 843 -29.97 -16.70 -3.67
C ALA A 843 -28.57 -17.18 -3.24
N ALA A 844 -27.95 -18.07 -4.03
CA ALA A 844 -26.58 -18.54 -3.82
C ALA A 844 -25.52 -17.51 -4.21
N GLY A 845 -25.88 -16.45 -4.96
CA GLY A 845 -24.97 -15.42 -5.41
C GLY A 845 -23.94 -15.90 -6.45
N ASP A 846 -24.26 -16.97 -7.18
CA ASP A 846 -23.39 -17.63 -8.17
C ASP A 846 -23.62 -17.14 -9.61
N ARG A 847 -24.83 -16.70 -9.96
CA ARG A 847 -25.15 -16.21 -11.30
C ARG A 847 -26.20 -15.11 -11.26
N PHE A 848 -26.29 -14.37 -12.35
CA PHE A 848 -27.37 -13.40 -12.56
C PHE A 848 -28.00 -13.58 -13.94
N GLU A 849 -29.30 -13.34 -14.03
CA GLU A 849 -30.09 -13.49 -15.26
C GLU A 849 -30.72 -12.15 -15.65
N LEU A 850 -30.66 -11.80 -16.94
CA LEU A 850 -31.30 -10.59 -17.44
C LEU A 850 -32.82 -10.78 -17.52
N ILE A 851 -33.58 -9.94 -16.81
CA ILE A 851 -35.05 -9.94 -16.90
C ILE A 851 -35.51 -9.08 -18.08
N HIS A 852 -35.18 -7.79 -18.06
CA HIS A 852 -35.59 -6.85 -19.10
C HIS A 852 -34.72 -5.60 -19.13
N ARG A 853 -34.80 -4.87 -20.25
CA ARG A 853 -34.15 -3.57 -20.48
C ARG A 853 -35.21 -2.49 -20.63
N THR A 854 -35.20 -1.48 -19.76
CA THR A 854 -36.14 -0.35 -19.79
C THR A 854 -35.46 0.88 -20.38
N GLU A 855 -36.00 1.42 -21.47
CA GLU A 855 -35.49 2.66 -22.05
C GLU A 855 -35.98 3.89 -21.28
N THR A 856 -35.09 4.88 -21.20
CA THR A 856 -35.34 6.14 -20.51
C THR A 856 -34.97 7.33 -21.42
N PRO A 857 -35.71 8.45 -21.32
CA PRO A 857 -35.49 9.59 -22.20
C PRO A 857 -34.18 10.33 -21.94
N TYR A 858 -33.57 10.16 -20.77
CA TYR A 858 -32.39 10.88 -20.30
C TYR A 858 -31.34 9.90 -19.76
N PRO A 859 -30.06 10.28 -19.69
CA PRO A 859 -29.01 9.43 -19.13
C PRO A 859 -29.27 9.11 -17.65
N VAL A 860 -29.11 7.84 -17.28
CA VAL A 860 -29.27 7.37 -15.90
C VAL A 860 -27.93 7.42 -15.18
N ASN A 861 -27.81 8.31 -14.19
CA ASN A 861 -26.56 8.52 -13.45
C ASN A 861 -26.61 7.96 -12.03
N ALA A 862 -27.82 7.75 -11.47
CA ALA A 862 -28.00 7.29 -10.10
C ALA A 862 -29.18 6.31 -10.00
N ILE A 863 -29.00 5.25 -9.22
CA ILE A 863 -30.07 4.34 -8.81
C ILE A 863 -29.89 4.06 -7.32
N HIS A 864 -30.99 4.00 -6.59
CA HIS A 864 -31.03 3.67 -5.17
C HIS A 864 -32.29 2.88 -4.82
N ASP A 865 -32.21 2.01 -3.83
CA ASP A 865 -33.37 1.33 -3.24
C ASP A 865 -34.13 2.27 -2.30
N PHE A 866 -35.43 2.45 -2.48
CA PHE A 866 -36.22 3.34 -1.64
C PHE A 866 -37.59 2.74 -1.36
N ARG A 867 -37.81 2.32 -0.10
CA ARG A 867 -39.09 1.79 0.41
C ARG A 867 -39.70 0.69 -0.48
N GLY A 868 -38.88 -0.25 -0.95
CA GLY A 868 -39.33 -1.34 -1.82
C GLY A 868 -39.60 -0.92 -3.27
N SER A 869 -39.11 0.25 -3.69
CA SER A 869 -39.10 0.75 -5.07
C SER A 869 -37.70 1.20 -5.46
N ALA A 870 -37.46 1.45 -6.75
CA ALA A 870 -36.19 1.98 -7.24
C ALA A 870 -36.31 3.49 -7.48
N LEU A 871 -35.50 4.28 -6.78
CA LEU A 871 -35.37 5.70 -7.02
C LEU A 871 -34.24 5.93 -8.04
N VAL A 872 -34.57 6.56 -9.17
CA VAL A 872 -33.67 6.70 -10.32
C VAL A 872 -33.47 8.17 -10.67
N GLY A 873 -32.22 8.60 -10.66
CA GLY A 873 -31.77 9.93 -11.07
C GLY A 873 -31.38 9.96 -12.55
N MET A 874 -32.13 10.74 -13.32
CA MET A 874 -32.00 10.92 -14.77
C MET A 874 -31.74 12.38 -15.10
N SER A 875 -30.48 12.78 -15.21
CA SER A 875 -30.10 14.19 -15.38
C SER A 875 -30.70 15.10 -14.29
N ASN A 876 -31.70 15.93 -14.63
CA ASN A 876 -32.46 16.83 -13.76
C ASN A 876 -33.83 16.25 -13.33
N HIS A 877 -34.10 14.97 -13.62
CA HIS A 877 -35.34 14.29 -13.29
C HIS A 877 -35.08 13.19 -12.25
N LEU A 878 -35.86 13.19 -11.17
CA LEU A 878 -35.86 12.13 -10.17
C LEU A 878 -37.14 11.32 -10.34
N ARG A 879 -37.04 10.03 -10.64
CA ARG A 879 -38.22 9.17 -10.84
C ARG A 879 -38.22 7.98 -9.91
N LEU A 880 -39.40 7.66 -9.41
CA LEU A 880 -39.65 6.43 -8.66
C LEU A 880 -40.18 5.36 -9.62
N TYR A 881 -39.51 4.22 -9.65
CA TYR A 881 -39.84 3.05 -10.45
C TYR A 881 -40.26 1.87 -9.57
N GLU A 882 -41.32 1.20 -9.99
CA GLU A 882 -41.71 -0.12 -9.47
C GLU A 882 -41.37 -1.22 -10.48
N PHE A 883 -41.30 -2.45 -9.98
CA PHE A 883 -41.07 -3.61 -10.81
C PHE A 883 -42.26 -3.89 -11.74
N GLY A 884 -41.96 -4.18 -13.01
CA GLY A 884 -42.93 -4.68 -13.97
C GLY A 884 -42.31 -5.80 -14.81
N LYS A 885 -43.12 -6.78 -15.20
CA LYS A 885 -42.63 -8.00 -15.89
C LYS A 885 -41.91 -7.72 -17.23
N LYS A 886 -42.31 -6.66 -17.95
CA LYS A 886 -41.73 -6.28 -19.26
C LYS A 886 -40.80 -5.07 -19.19
N LYS A 887 -41.05 -4.15 -18.26
CA LYS A 887 -40.31 -2.90 -18.04
C LYS A 887 -40.59 -2.36 -16.65
N LEU A 888 -39.71 -1.52 -16.14
CA LEU A 888 -39.94 -0.76 -14.92
C LEU A 888 -41.06 0.27 -15.14
N LEU A 889 -41.97 0.37 -14.16
CA LEU A 889 -43.13 1.25 -14.22
C LEU A 889 -42.86 2.53 -13.44
N ALA A 890 -42.82 3.67 -14.12
CA ALA A 890 -42.69 4.96 -13.46
C ALA A 890 -43.97 5.29 -12.68
N LYS A 891 -43.82 5.60 -11.39
CA LYS A 891 -44.93 5.96 -10.49
C LYS A 891 -44.98 7.44 -10.17
N CYS A 892 -43.80 8.04 -9.99
CA CYS A 892 -43.66 9.44 -9.65
C CYS A 892 -42.45 10.01 -10.40
N GLU A 893 -42.55 11.29 -10.77
CA GLU A 893 -41.46 12.06 -11.36
C GLU A 893 -41.44 13.44 -10.71
N ASN A 894 -40.27 13.84 -10.24
CA ASN A 894 -39.97 15.20 -9.82
C ASN A 894 -38.90 15.80 -10.74
N LYS A 895 -39.06 17.07 -11.09
CA LYS A 895 -38.07 17.83 -11.87
C LYS A 895 -37.33 18.75 -10.90
N CYS A 896 -36.13 18.37 -10.51
CA CYS A 896 -35.31 19.15 -9.59
C CYS A 896 -34.32 20.02 -10.38
N GLY A 897 -33.81 21.10 -9.77
CA GLY A 897 -32.71 21.87 -10.37
C GLY A 897 -31.45 21.01 -10.53
N LEU A 898 -30.61 21.30 -11.54
CA LEU A 898 -29.35 20.56 -11.81
C LEU A 898 -28.43 20.43 -10.58
N TYR A 899 -28.45 21.41 -9.67
CA TYR A 899 -27.71 21.39 -8.41
C TYR A 899 -28.31 20.46 -7.35
N GLU A 900 -29.63 20.31 -7.30
CA GLU A 900 -30.34 19.54 -6.27
C GLU A 900 -30.21 18.02 -6.51
N LEU A 901 -30.07 17.57 -7.75
CA LEU A 901 -29.89 16.15 -8.05
C LEU A 901 -28.45 15.69 -7.80
N TYR A 902 -27.46 16.58 -8.01
CA TYR A 902 -26.09 16.39 -7.54
C TYR A 902 -26.02 16.40 -6.00
N ALA A 903 -26.79 17.28 -5.35
CA ALA A 903 -26.93 17.30 -3.89
C ALA A 903 -27.61 16.05 -3.34
N ILE A 904 -28.65 15.48 -3.98
CA ILE A 904 -29.24 14.18 -3.59
C ILE A 904 -28.24 13.04 -3.83
N LEU A 905 -27.46 13.06 -4.92
CA LEU A 905 -26.38 12.12 -5.17
C LEU A 905 -25.29 12.17 -4.10
N VAL A 906 -24.90 13.37 -3.66
CA VAL A 906 -23.87 13.57 -2.62
C VAL A 906 -24.44 13.35 -1.22
N GLU A 907 -25.64 13.82 -0.90
CA GLU A 907 -26.27 13.66 0.42
C GLU A 907 -26.76 12.25 0.65
N VAL A 908 -27.35 11.54 -0.32
CA VAL A 908 -27.64 10.11 -0.15
C VAL A 908 -26.34 9.34 0.05
N MET A 909 -25.26 9.66 -0.69
CA MET A 909 -23.94 9.07 -0.46
C MET A 909 -23.31 9.45 0.89
N THR A 910 -23.54 10.66 1.41
CA THR A 910 -22.98 11.11 2.70
C THR A 910 -23.79 10.57 3.89
N PHE A 911 -25.12 10.46 3.75
CA PHE A 911 -26.00 9.80 4.71
C PHE A 911 -25.72 8.27 4.74
N MET A 912 -25.37 7.67 3.59
CA MET A 912 -24.92 6.26 3.50
C MET A 912 -23.63 5.98 4.29
N TYR A 913 -22.65 6.89 4.26
CA TYR A 913 -21.38 6.70 4.97
C TYR A 913 -21.51 6.83 6.50
N THR A 914 -22.49 7.61 6.97
CA THR A 914 -22.64 7.89 8.41
C THR A 914 -23.48 6.85 9.14
N PHE A 915 -24.40 6.13 8.45
CA PHE A 915 -25.31 5.17 9.09
C PHE A 915 -24.97 3.69 8.87
N ARG A 916 -24.22 3.31 7.82
CA ARG A 916 -23.81 1.90 7.61
C ARG A 916 -22.73 1.41 8.59
N THR A 917 -22.06 2.31 9.30
CA THR A 917 -21.08 1.96 10.36
C THR A 917 -21.73 1.68 11.72
N THR A 918 -23.02 1.95 11.90
CA THR A 918 -23.70 1.85 13.21
C THR A 918 -24.71 0.71 13.35
N ILE A 919 -25.03 -0.05 12.30
CA ILE A 919 -25.98 -1.16 12.40
C ILE A 919 -25.42 -2.38 11.65
N ALA A 920 -24.47 -3.04 12.29
CA ALA A 920 -24.09 -4.42 12.00
C ALA A 920 -24.19 -5.24 13.30
N GLU A 921 -25.37 -5.21 13.94
CA GLU A 921 -25.80 -6.24 14.87
C GLU A 921 -27.24 -6.63 14.52
N PRO A 922 -27.54 -7.92 14.27
CA PRO A 922 -28.92 -8.37 14.24
C PRO A 922 -29.43 -8.44 15.69
N GLU A 923 -30.36 -7.56 16.06
CA GLU A 923 -31.04 -7.61 17.36
C GLU A 923 -31.74 -8.97 17.54
N GLN A 924 -31.10 -9.89 18.25
CA GLN A 924 -31.78 -10.95 18.99
C GLN A 924 -31.92 -10.53 20.44
N HIS A 925 -33.17 -10.40 20.89
CA HIS A 925 -33.59 -10.14 22.25
C HIS A 925 -32.72 -10.79 23.33
N ARG A 926 -31.99 -9.99 24.14
CA ARG A 926 -31.75 -10.24 25.58
C ARG A 926 -31.62 -8.90 26.33
N PRO A 927 -32.18 -8.77 27.55
CA PRO A 927 -32.06 -7.55 28.35
C PRO A 927 -30.81 -7.64 29.24
N TYR A 928 -29.90 -6.66 29.17
CA TYR A 928 -28.90 -6.46 30.24
C TYR A 928 -28.64 -4.98 30.51
N ASP A 929 -28.97 -4.65 31.76
CA ASP A 929 -28.55 -3.60 32.67
C ASP A 929 -27.63 -2.46 32.18
N VAL A 930 -28.19 -1.25 32.27
CA VAL A 930 -27.51 0.04 32.19
C VAL A 930 -26.68 0.26 33.46
N VAL A 931 -25.37 0.03 33.39
CA VAL A 931 -24.42 0.50 34.41
C VAL A 931 -24.12 1.99 34.15
N ARG A 932 -24.67 2.85 35.01
CA ARG A 932 -24.34 4.28 35.13
C ARG A 932 -22.86 4.45 35.46
N LEU A 933 -22.09 5.04 34.54
CA LEU A 933 -20.82 5.69 34.87
C LEU A 933 -21.09 7.10 35.43
N GLN A 934 -20.98 7.23 36.76
CA GLN A 934 -20.87 8.52 37.43
C GLN A 934 -19.50 9.14 37.11
N LEU A 935 -19.51 10.31 36.47
CA LEU A 935 -18.34 11.18 36.39
C LEU A 935 -18.13 11.84 37.76
N GLN A 936 -17.06 11.45 38.46
CA GLN A 936 -16.52 12.19 39.60
C GLN A 936 -15.80 13.44 39.09
N THR A 937 -16.38 14.61 39.34
CA THR A 937 -15.72 15.92 39.22
C THR A 937 -14.73 16.12 40.36
N VAL A 938 -13.45 16.24 40.03
CA VAL A 938 -12.39 16.71 40.94
C VAL A 938 -12.49 18.24 41.06
N GLN A 939 -12.60 18.69 42.30
CA GLN A 939 -12.68 20.09 42.71
C GLN A 939 -11.38 20.86 42.40
N GLN A 940 -11.49 22.05 41.81
CA GLN A 940 -10.50 23.12 42.01
C GLN A 940 -11.20 24.38 42.54
N ARG A 941 -10.53 24.99 43.53
CA ARG A 941 -10.97 26.06 44.41
C ARG A 941 -11.12 27.40 43.66
N GLU A 942 -12.25 28.04 43.82
CA GLU A 942 -12.43 29.48 43.59
C GLU A 942 -12.67 30.20 44.93
N SER A 943 -11.95 31.30 45.14
CA SER A 943 -12.22 32.31 46.17
C SER A 943 -12.64 33.61 45.49
N GLN A 944 -13.74 34.17 46.00
CA GLN A 944 -14.57 35.29 45.55
C GLN A 944 -13.83 36.61 45.17
N PRO A 945 -14.53 37.55 44.51
CA PRO A 945 -15.17 38.62 45.29
C PRO A 945 -16.59 39.00 44.85
N THR A 946 -17.26 39.69 45.79
CA THR A 946 -18.64 40.16 45.88
C THR A 946 -19.00 41.33 44.95
N GLU A 947 -20.22 41.32 44.41
CA GLU A 947 -20.88 42.47 43.77
C GLU A 947 -21.75 43.22 44.80
N ASP A 948 -21.64 44.56 44.82
CA ASP A 948 -22.63 45.48 45.37
C ASP A 948 -23.36 46.20 44.22
N GLU A 949 -24.68 46.09 44.27
CA GLU A 949 -25.76 47.01 43.86
C GLU A 949 -25.70 47.80 42.53
N ALA A 950 -26.45 47.25 41.57
CA ALA A 950 -27.68 47.82 40.99
C ALA A 950 -27.71 49.21 40.31
N ALA A 951 -28.07 49.14 39.03
CA ALA A 951 -29.09 49.92 38.32
C ALA A 951 -28.67 51.12 37.42
N ARG A 952 -29.15 51.00 36.18
CA ARG A 952 -29.64 52.01 35.22
C ARG A 952 -28.68 52.66 34.21
N ASP A 953 -29.02 52.33 32.97
CA ASP A 953 -29.31 53.19 31.83
C ASP A 953 -28.21 53.76 30.92
N ASP A 954 -28.54 53.55 29.65
CA ASP A 954 -28.37 54.38 28.48
C ASP A 954 -26.98 54.68 27.90
N ARG A 955 -26.83 54.11 26.69
CA ARG A 955 -26.57 54.78 25.41
C ARG A 955 -25.52 55.89 25.36
N ASP A 956 -24.73 55.74 24.30
CA ASP A 956 -23.96 56.74 23.56
C ASP A 956 -22.49 56.96 23.96
N ARG A 957 -21.65 56.76 22.92
CA ARG A 957 -20.30 57.32 22.67
C ARG A 957 -19.09 56.46 23.04
N LEU A 958 -18.88 55.41 22.25
CA LEU A 958 -17.52 55.06 21.80
C LEU A 958 -17.27 55.73 20.44
N ARG A 959 -16.87 57.01 20.48
CA ARG A 959 -16.17 57.68 19.38
C ARG A 959 -14.66 57.54 19.61
N ARG A 960 -14.05 56.80 18.68
CA ARG A 960 -12.75 57.04 18.02
C ARG A 960 -11.52 57.33 18.89
N PHE A 961 -10.49 56.48 18.79
CA PHE A 961 -9.40 56.48 17.79
C PHE A 961 -8.44 55.36 18.24
N ASP A 962 -8.23 54.30 17.43
CA ASP A 962 -7.10 54.11 16.49
C ASP A 962 -5.75 53.93 17.22
N LEU A 963 -4.86 52.98 16.89
CA LEU A 963 -4.46 52.45 15.58
C LEU A 963 -3.61 51.18 15.82
N GLN A 964 -3.81 50.13 15.00
CA GLN A 964 -2.82 49.18 14.43
C GLN A 964 -3.37 47.75 14.33
N GLY A 965 -3.44 47.22 13.09
CA GLY A 965 -3.70 45.81 12.82
C GLY A 965 -4.68 45.51 11.68
N LYS A 966 -4.33 45.87 10.43
CA LYS A 966 -4.97 45.30 9.23
C LYS A 966 -4.04 44.24 8.63
N ALA A 967 -4.50 42.99 8.53
CA ALA A 967 -4.57 42.21 7.28
C ALA A 967 -5.06 40.76 7.53
N PHE A 968 -5.83 40.24 6.57
CA PHE A 968 -6.26 38.85 6.34
C PHE A 968 -7.57 38.35 6.98
N LEU A 969 -8.69 38.66 6.31
CA LEU A 969 -9.84 37.76 6.19
C LEU A 969 -10.57 38.06 4.87
N VAL A 970 -10.36 37.20 3.87
CA VAL A 970 -11.21 37.03 2.70
C VAL A 970 -11.48 35.54 2.59
N GLY A 971 -12.74 35.13 2.71
CA GLY A 971 -13.19 33.79 2.32
C GLY A 971 -13.92 32.98 3.40
N THR A 972 -14.99 33.49 3.99
CA THR A 972 -15.98 32.67 4.71
C THR A 972 -17.40 33.11 4.33
N ALA A 973 -17.88 32.59 3.20
CA ALA A 973 -19.30 32.52 2.88
C ALA A 973 -19.66 31.04 2.73
N GLY A 974 -20.32 30.49 3.75
CA GLY A 974 -20.68 29.07 3.80
C GLY A 974 -21.08 28.59 5.20
N LEU A 975 -21.82 29.41 5.95
CA LEU A 975 -22.34 29.08 7.28
C LEU A 975 -23.72 29.73 7.44
N PHE A 976 -24.64 29.37 6.56
CA PHE A 976 -26.08 29.59 6.73
C PHE A 976 -26.79 28.38 6.11
N GLY A 977 -27.47 27.57 6.92
CA GLY A 977 -28.29 26.48 6.38
C GLY A 977 -28.66 25.31 7.29
N LEU A 978 -28.56 25.42 8.63
CA LEU A 978 -29.10 24.38 9.53
C LEU A 978 -30.56 24.66 9.97
N SER A 979 -31.02 25.91 9.91
CA SER A 979 -32.41 26.26 10.26
C SER A 979 -33.41 26.02 9.12
N SER A 980 -32.96 26.05 7.87
CA SER A 980 -33.77 25.76 6.68
C SER A 980 -34.05 24.26 6.49
N LEU A 981 -33.22 23.38 7.06
CA LEU A 981 -33.36 21.92 7.01
C LEU A 981 -34.58 21.40 7.79
N HIS A 982 -34.91 22.01 8.94
CA HIS A 982 -36.11 21.62 9.69
C HIS A 982 -37.39 22.07 8.99
N GLN A 983 -37.35 23.21 8.30
CA GLN A 983 -38.46 23.69 7.47
C GLN A 983 -38.65 22.84 6.22
N LEU A 984 -37.59 22.38 5.56
CA LEU A 984 -37.70 21.54 4.35
C LEU A 984 -38.19 20.12 4.66
N ALA A 985 -37.74 19.54 5.77
CA ALA A 985 -38.28 18.27 6.26
C ALA A 985 -39.75 18.40 6.67
N GLN A 986 -40.14 19.49 7.34
CA GLN A 986 -41.56 19.77 7.65
C GLN A 986 -42.39 20.05 6.40
N TRP A 987 -41.82 20.66 5.36
CA TRP A 987 -42.52 20.96 4.10
C TRP A 987 -42.77 19.69 3.28
N VAL A 988 -41.79 18.79 3.20
CA VAL A 988 -41.96 17.46 2.60
C VAL A 988 -42.95 16.63 3.42
N ILE A 989 -42.90 16.65 4.75
CA ILE A 989 -43.88 15.93 5.59
C ILE A 989 -45.31 16.52 5.42
N ALA A 990 -45.44 17.83 5.22
CA ALA A 990 -46.74 18.48 5.04
C ALA A 990 -47.38 18.22 3.67
N GLU A 991 -46.60 18.15 2.57
CA GLU A 991 -47.16 17.87 1.23
C GLU A 991 -47.50 16.39 1.00
N PHE A 992 -46.78 15.46 1.65
CA PHE A 992 -47.01 14.02 1.51
C PHE A 992 -48.04 13.45 2.50
N GLY A 993 -48.54 14.25 3.44
CA GLY A 993 -49.58 13.88 4.40
C GLY A 993 -51.03 14.12 3.94
N SER A 994 -51.26 14.82 2.83
CA SER A 994 -52.61 15.14 2.35
C SER A 994 -52.87 14.65 0.93
N LYS A 995 -53.04 13.34 0.78
CA LYS A 995 -53.85 12.69 -0.26
C LYS A 995 -54.00 11.21 0.11
N GLY A 996 -55.06 10.93 0.86
CA GLY A 996 -55.72 9.62 0.87
C GLY A 996 -56.55 9.45 -0.38
#